data_AF-A0A1Q3EN56-F1
#
_entry.id   AF-A0A1Q3EN56-F1
#
_cell.length_a   1.000
_cell.length_b   1.000
_cell.length_c   1.000
_cell.angle_alpha   90.00
_cell.angle_beta   90.00
_cell.angle_gamma   90.00
#
_symmetry.space_group_name_H-M   'P 1'
#
loop_
_entity.id
_entity.type
_entity.pdbx_description
1 polymer ?
#
loop_
_entity_poly.entity_id
_entity_poly.type
_entity_poly.pdbx_seq_one_letter_code
_entity_poly.pdbx_strand_id
1 'polypeptide(L)'
;MEEPHAKDMSDLLYAQLGVRLSPEQLLRVSHEAANMRKLGQTGHVQAKNSTDVGLERDVTQATIKMSVNDTKTNNKLEIASLKAHMDSFLDDYDSQMEKLALNQIQIPSWMPEFPDIDSDLRQFIWDLKIPRARAPHDHLPDMLLHDLGRFQDNKELRERLQMLLGTNTHKVFVNTAGSGKTRMILENLCTHWGIYLTCHEESRVGSSDLQIAISTIKERLTCLPEIPMLQVTQEQLAEFNDNQGKICTEKEYFEARFQETDPTSLRFSSEGKYFNRILEANQQIVAYDLLIVILARLYILRRFTAILRKIGKDTSQMSHKRQWLYLQLHPELIPSGKSRDIFIELIKHITGFFMQEGLVSVSTDIRIEIMNHLLENVLSDIECTLGARNPGEKCTLYVAVDECQFIAQSKPHSNFFRSDNWTVERPLLRQIARSLDMMFNMKSHTTGIQACFIFTGTGLSREIIYEALSSVILKPGFTVDINETGAFNDATAQLEYMQEFFPPKIYQNKEFEQLRGRIFYWLRGRHRFTAEYLSVVLQNGYQHLHKILNSYILKMTGINPADYKGNETPFQNIAWPSRAFAFQRLEGEMKERIRTICHEYLFTSRLSADLGKNEIKFVEYGLARFNSSPDPLQQDVIVIDEPLPLAFETIILLPAGMDSKSSFASISSMYFGSPGN
;
A
#
# COMPACT_ATOMS: atom_id res chain seq x y z
N MET A 1 -55.93 -11.48 11.88
CA MET A 1 -55.77 -12.95 11.72
C MET A 1 -55.67 -13.19 10.23
N GLU A 2 -54.55 -13.51 9.59
CA GLU A 2 -53.23 -13.98 10.01
C GLU A 2 -52.20 -13.46 8.97
N GLU A 3 -51.13 -12.82 9.43
CA GLU A 3 -49.99 -12.30 8.64
C GLU A 3 -48.72 -13.22 8.55
N PRO A 4 -48.73 -14.54 8.86
CA PRO A 4 -47.51 -15.36 8.82
C PRO A 4 -47.14 -15.85 7.42
N HIS A 5 -48.05 -15.81 6.44
CA HIS A 5 -47.84 -16.46 5.14
C HIS A 5 -46.81 -15.78 4.22
N ALA A 6 -46.61 -14.46 4.30
CA ALA A 6 -45.68 -13.77 3.39
C ALA A 6 -44.21 -14.06 3.71
N LYS A 7 -43.88 -14.17 4.99
CA LYS A 7 -42.52 -14.47 5.46
C LYS A 7 -42.13 -15.92 5.17
N ASP A 8 -43.03 -16.86 5.45
CA ASP A 8 -42.82 -18.28 5.16
C ASP A 8 -42.68 -18.54 3.66
N MET A 9 -43.44 -17.82 2.81
CA MET A 9 -43.35 -17.96 1.36
C MET A 9 -42.05 -17.35 0.80
N SER A 10 -41.59 -16.23 1.37
CA SER A 10 -40.28 -15.65 1.03
C SER A 10 -39.13 -16.55 1.44
N ASP A 11 -39.19 -17.16 2.62
CA ASP A 11 -38.15 -18.07 3.12
C ASP A 11 -38.15 -19.40 2.36
N LEU A 12 -39.32 -19.91 1.94
CA LEU A 12 -39.46 -21.09 1.08
C LEU A 12 -38.89 -20.86 -0.34
N LEU A 13 -39.21 -19.71 -0.96
CA LEU A 13 -38.68 -19.33 -2.27
C LEU A 13 -37.16 -19.09 -2.22
N TYR A 14 -36.66 -18.50 -1.14
CA TYR A 14 -35.22 -18.37 -0.92
C TYR A 14 -34.55 -19.74 -0.74
N ALA A 15 -35.16 -20.66 0.03
CA ALA A 15 -34.62 -22.00 0.24
C ALA A 15 -34.61 -22.87 -1.04
N GLN A 16 -35.57 -22.68 -1.96
CA GLN A 16 -35.66 -23.48 -3.19
C GLN A 16 -34.93 -22.84 -4.38
N LEU A 17 -34.86 -21.51 -4.46
CA LEU A 17 -34.43 -20.80 -5.67
C LEU A 17 -33.38 -19.71 -5.41
N GLY A 18 -33.02 -19.44 -4.15
CA GLY A 18 -31.96 -18.48 -3.78
C GLY A 18 -32.32 -17.00 -3.97
N VAL A 19 -33.59 -16.67 -4.24
CA VAL A 19 -34.04 -15.29 -4.50
C VAL A 19 -34.90 -14.79 -3.34
N ARG A 20 -34.59 -13.59 -2.82
CA ARG A 20 -35.40 -12.88 -1.82
C ARG A 20 -36.26 -11.83 -2.50
N LEU A 21 -37.58 -11.96 -2.37
CA LEU A 21 -38.54 -11.01 -2.94
C LEU A 21 -38.89 -9.92 -1.92
N SER A 22 -39.07 -8.69 -2.39
CA SER A 22 -39.58 -7.58 -1.56
C SER A 22 -41.05 -7.81 -1.17
N PRO A 23 -41.56 -7.18 -0.09
CA PRO A 23 -42.97 -7.28 0.29
C PRO A 23 -43.94 -6.91 -0.85
N GLU A 24 -43.58 -5.94 -1.68
CA GLU A 24 -44.38 -5.52 -2.85
C GLU A 24 -44.36 -6.56 -3.99
N GLN A 25 -43.23 -7.22 -4.21
CA GLN A 25 -43.10 -8.33 -5.16
C GLN A 25 -43.90 -9.55 -4.70
N LEU A 26 -43.85 -9.88 -3.40
CA LEU A 26 -44.68 -10.93 -2.80
C LEU A 26 -46.18 -10.61 -2.94
N LEU A 27 -46.56 -9.34 -2.76
CA LEU A 27 -47.95 -8.90 -2.93
C LEU A 27 -48.41 -9.04 -4.38
N ARG A 28 -47.55 -8.70 -5.36
CA ARG A 28 -47.83 -8.88 -6.80
C ARG A 28 -47.97 -10.34 -7.19
N VAL A 29 -47.05 -11.20 -6.75
CA VAL A 29 -47.12 -12.66 -6.96
C VAL A 29 -48.40 -13.22 -6.35
N SER A 30 -48.77 -12.78 -5.15
CA SER A 30 -50.02 -13.18 -4.48
C SER A 30 -51.27 -12.71 -5.24
N HIS A 31 -51.28 -11.48 -5.75
CA HIS A 31 -52.38 -10.92 -6.55
C HIS A 31 -52.55 -11.61 -7.91
N GLU A 32 -51.44 -11.92 -8.60
CA GLU A 32 -51.47 -12.67 -9.87
C GLU A 32 -51.95 -14.10 -9.66
N ALA A 33 -51.48 -14.78 -8.61
CA ALA A 33 -51.98 -16.10 -8.23
C ALA A 33 -53.48 -16.08 -7.88
N ALA A 34 -53.95 -15.04 -7.20
CA ALA A 34 -55.36 -14.86 -6.87
C ALA A 34 -56.24 -14.57 -8.11
N ASN A 35 -55.74 -13.78 -9.08
CA ASN A 35 -56.44 -13.51 -10.34
C ASN A 35 -56.53 -14.75 -11.24
N MET A 36 -55.50 -15.59 -11.26
CA MET A 36 -55.52 -16.86 -12.01
C MET A 36 -56.46 -17.90 -11.38
N ARG A 37 -56.56 -17.95 -10.04
CA ARG A 37 -57.58 -18.78 -9.35
C ARG A 37 -59.01 -18.34 -9.69
N LYS A 38 -59.25 -17.05 -9.93
CA LYS A 38 -60.54 -16.53 -10.42
C LYS A 38 -60.82 -16.90 -11.87
N LEU A 39 -59.80 -16.95 -12.73
CA LEU A 39 -59.92 -17.39 -14.13
C LEU A 39 -60.11 -18.91 -14.28
N GLY A 40 -59.61 -19.71 -13.34
CA GLY A 40 -59.82 -21.17 -13.29
C GLY A 40 -61.20 -21.62 -12.81
N GLN A 41 -61.97 -20.75 -12.15
CA GLN A 41 -63.29 -21.11 -11.59
C GLN A 41 -64.47 -20.97 -12.57
N THR A 42 -64.26 -20.48 -13.80
CA THR A 42 -65.33 -20.36 -14.82
C THR A 42 -65.45 -21.57 -15.75
N GLY A 43 -64.75 -22.68 -15.50
CA GLY A 43 -64.84 -23.90 -16.30
C GLY A 43 -65.25 -25.12 -15.47
N HIS A 44 -66.54 -25.44 -15.41
CA HIS A 44 -67.00 -26.74 -14.96
C HIS A 44 -66.74 -27.76 -16.07
N VAL A 45 -65.86 -28.76 -15.84
CA VAL A 45 -65.94 -30.16 -16.32
C VAL A 45 -64.88 -30.99 -15.60
N GLN A 46 -65.30 -32.17 -15.16
CA GLN A 46 -64.53 -33.19 -14.44
C GLN A 46 -63.29 -33.67 -15.21
N ALA A 47 -62.10 -33.62 -14.59
CA ALA A 47 -61.00 -34.54 -14.89
C ALA A 47 -59.99 -34.63 -13.73
N LYS A 48 -59.36 -35.80 -13.63
CA LYS A 48 -58.52 -36.34 -12.56
C LYS A 48 -57.34 -35.46 -12.13
N ASN A 49 -57.05 -35.53 -10.83
CA ASN A 49 -55.83 -35.10 -10.15
C ASN A 49 -54.55 -35.55 -10.88
N SER A 50 -53.83 -34.63 -11.53
CA SER A 50 -52.35 -34.58 -11.61
C SER A 50 -51.85 -33.53 -12.63
N THR A 51 -52.11 -32.24 -12.46
CA THR A 51 -51.47 -31.18 -13.31
C THR A 51 -51.30 -29.80 -12.65
N ASP A 52 -51.74 -29.59 -11.41
CA ASP A 52 -51.73 -28.24 -10.80
C ASP A 52 -50.32 -27.73 -10.40
N VAL A 53 -49.36 -28.64 -10.19
CA VAL A 53 -47.96 -28.30 -9.83
C VAL A 53 -47.17 -27.74 -11.03
N GLY A 54 -47.61 -28.02 -12.26
CA GLY A 54 -46.95 -27.54 -13.48
C GLY A 54 -47.23 -26.05 -13.77
N LEU A 55 -48.49 -25.63 -13.64
CA LEU A 55 -48.90 -24.25 -13.91
C LEU A 55 -48.36 -23.27 -12.85
N GLU A 56 -48.37 -23.63 -11.55
CA GLU A 56 -47.78 -22.78 -10.49
C GLU A 56 -46.26 -22.62 -10.67
N ARG A 57 -45.55 -23.65 -11.15
CA ARG A 57 -44.11 -23.55 -11.46
C ARG A 57 -43.84 -22.65 -12.67
N ASP A 58 -44.64 -22.75 -13.73
CA ASP A 58 -44.44 -21.96 -14.94
C ASP A 58 -44.76 -20.46 -14.72
N VAL A 59 -45.80 -20.15 -13.93
CA VAL A 59 -46.12 -18.77 -13.54
C VAL A 59 -45.04 -18.21 -12.61
N THR A 60 -44.58 -18.98 -11.61
CA THR A 60 -43.49 -18.55 -10.73
C THR A 60 -42.20 -18.29 -11.52
N GLN A 61 -41.88 -19.15 -12.51
CA GLN A 61 -40.74 -18.93 -13.39
C GLN A 61 -40.91 -17.72 -14.32
N ALA A 62 -42.12 -17.44 -14.81
CA ALA A 62 -42.40 -16.27 -15.64
C ALA A 62 -42.31 -14.96 -14.83
N THR A 63 -42.88 -14.91 -13.62
CA THR A 63 -42.80 -13.74 -12.74
C THR A 63 -41.37 -13.51 -12.23
N ILE A 64 -40.60 -14.56 -11.95
CA ILE A 64 -39.15 -14.46 -11.67
C ILE A 64 -38.40 -13.91 -12.89
N LYS A 65 -38.66 -14.41 -14.10
CA LYS A 65 -38.03 -13.88 -15.32
C LYS A 65 -38.37 -12.41 -15.57
N MET A 66 -39.61 -11.98 -15.32
CA MET A 66 -40.01 -10.58 -15.41
C MET A 66 -39.32 -9.72 -14.36
N SER A 67 -39.30 -10.13 -13.09
CA SER A 67 -38.60 -9.42 -12.02
C SER A 67 -37.09 -9.32 -12.25
N VAL A 68 -36.46 -10.36 -12.79
CA VAL A 68 -35.03 -10.36 -13.15
C VAL A 68 -34.76 -9.42 -14.32
N ASN A 69 -35.64 -9.35 -15.31
CA ASN A 69 -35.52 -8.42 -16.44
C ASN A 69 -35.71 -6.96 -16.01
N ASP A 70 -36.65 -6.69 -15.10
CA ASP A 70 -36.85 -5.36 -14.53
C ASP A 70 -35.62 -4.93 -13.72
N THR A 71 -35.05 -5.83 -12.91
CA THR A 71 -33.82 -5.58 -12.15
C THR A 71 -32.63 -5.28 -13.07
N LYS A 72 -32.44 -6.07 -14.13
CA LYS A 72 -31.37 -5.82 -15.13
C LYS A 72 -31.55 -4.49 -15.86
N THR A 73 -32.78 -4.08 -16.12
CA THR A 73 -33.09 -2.83 -16.83
C THR A 73 -32.83 -1.63 -15.91
N ASN A 74 -33.22 -1.72 -14.64
CA ASN A 74 -32.92 -0.70 -13.62
C ASN A 74 -31.40 -0.58 -13.39
N ASN A 75 -30.68 -1.69 -13.24
CA ASN A 75 -29.22 -1.66 -13.08
C ASN A 75 -28.54 -0.95 -14.26
N LYS A 76 -28.98 -1.18 -15.50
CA LYS A 76 -28.44 -0.47 -16.69
C LYS A 76 -28.68 1.04 -16.63
N LEU A 77 -29.86 1.46 -16.20
CA LEU A 77 -30.19 2.88 -16.05
C LEU A 77 -29.35 3.53 -14.95
N GLU A 78 -29.17 2.85 -13.82
CA GLU A 78 -28.33 3.31 -12.70
C GLU A 78 -26.85 3.41 -13.11
N ILE A 79 -26.33 2.41 -13.84
CA ILE A 79 -24.97 2.43 -14.41
C ILE A 79 -24.80 3.64 -15.32
N ALA A 80 -25.75 3.88 -16.24
CA ALA A 80 -25.69 5.03 -17.15
C ALA A 80 -25.76 6.36 -16.40
N SER A 81 -26.59 6.44 -15.35
CA SER A 81 -26.77 7.64 -14.54
C SER A 81 -25.52 7.96 -13.71
N LEU A 82 -24.93 6.95 -13.05
CA LEU A 82 -23.68 7.11 -12.32
C LEU A 82 -22.54 7.50 -13.26
N LYS A 83 -22.44 6.86 -14.43
CA LYS A 83 -21.46 7.25 -15.46
C LYS A 83 -21.61 8.71 -15.87
N ALA A 84 -22.84 9.14 -16.20
CA ALA A 84 -23.12 10.52 -16.58
C ALA A 84 -22.80 11.51 -15.44
N HIS A 85 -23.09 11.13 -14.19
CA HIS A 85 -22.74 11.93 -13.02
C HIS A 85 -21.22 12.12 -12.88
N MET A 86 -20.45 11.03 -13.02
CA MET A 86 -19.00 11.07 -12.95
C MET A 86 -18.37 11.83 -14.14
N ASP A 87 -18.94 11.69 -15.35
CA ASP A 87 -18.51 12.45 -16.53
C ASP A 87 -18.76 13.94 -16.34
N SER A 88 -19.98 14.32 -15.90
CA SER A 88 -20.31 15.71 -15.63
C SER A 88 -19.41 16.34 -14.57
N PHE A 89 -19.02 15.58 -13.54
CA PHE A 89 -18.05 16.05 -12.55
C PHE A 89 -16.66 16.27 -13.18
N LEU A 90 -16.20 15.37 -14.04
CA LEU A 90 -14.88 15.48 -14.66
C LEU A 90 -14.78 16.50 -15.79
N ASP A 91 -15.90 16.89 -16.41
CA ASP A 91 -15.94 17.93 -17.44
C ASP A 91 -15.35 19.26 -16.92
N ASP A 92 -15.55 19.56 -15.62
CA ASP A 92 -15.00 20.76 -14.96
C ASP A 92 -13.45 20.74 -14.84
N TYR A 93 -12.83 19.57 -15.01
CA TYR A 93 -11.39 19.35 -14.88
C TYR A 93 -10.66 19.21 -16.21
N ASP A 94 -11.38 19.15 -17.33
CA ASP A 94 -10.80 18.89 -18.65
C ASP A 94 -9.69 19.88 -19.00
N SER A 95 -9.91 21.17 -18.74
CA SER A 95 -8.92 22.20 -19.07
C SER A 95 -7.63 22.01 -18.29
N GLN A 96 -7.72 21.65 -17.01
CA GLN A 96 -6.58 21.44 -16.13
C GLN A 96 -5.89 20.10 -16.46
N MET A 97 -6.64 19.04 -16.76
CA MET A 97 -6.07 17.78 -17.22
C MET A 97 -5.36 17.93 -18.57
N GLU A 98 -5.90 18.72 -19.49
CA GLU A 98 -5.23 19.06 -20.75
C GLU A 98 -3.94 19.84 -20.51
N LYS A 99 -3.97 20.85 -19.63
CA LYS A 99 -2.76 21.58 -19.22
C LYS A 99 -1.73 20.64 -18.58
N LEU A 100 -2.15 19.72 -17.71
CA LEU A 100 -1.27 18.71 -17.12
C LEU A 100 -0.65 17.80 -18.19
N ALA A 101 -1.47 17.29 -19.11
CA ALA A 101 -1.04 16.45 -20.23
C ALA A 101 -0.04 17.17 -21.16
N LEU A 102 -0.22 18.49 -21.34
CA LEU A 102 0.68 19.36 -22.09
C LEU A 102 1.91 19.82 -21.29
N ASN A 103 2.10 19.31 -20.06
CA ASN A 103 3.19 19.69 -19.15
C ASN A 103 3.18 21.17 -18.71
N GLN A 104 2.03 21.83 -18.77
CA GLN A 104 1.84 23.23 -18.39
C GLN A 104 1.53 23.39 -16.90
N ILE A 105 1.16 22.31 -16.21
CA ILE A 105 1.06 22.21 -14.75
C ILE A 105 2.25 21.39 -14.26
N GLN A 106 3.01 21.94 -13.33
CA GLN A 106 4.20 21.31 -12.74
C GLN A 106 4.13 21.41 -11.22
N ILE A 107 4.80 20.50 -10.54
CA ILE A 107 5.00 20.61 -9.10
C ILE A 107 5.81 21.89 -8.84
N PRO A 108 5.34 22.80 -7.98
CA PRO A 108 6.07 24.01 -7.65
C PRO A 108 7.47 23.67 -7.14
N SER A 109 8.49 24.40 -7.60
CA SER A 109 9.83 24.26 -7.05
C SER A 109 9.87 24.80 -5.62
N TRP A 110 10.70 24.17 -4.79
CA TRP A 110 11.03 24.63 -3.46
C TRP A 110 11.93 25.86 -3.56
N MET A 111 11.40 27.00 -3.12
CA MET A 111 12.08 28.31 -3.17
C MET A 111 12.24 28.84 -1.74
N PRO A 112 13.23 28.34 -0.98
CA PRO A 112 13.46 28.79 0.39
C PRO A 112 13.93 30.24 0.45
N GLU A 113 13.54 30.92 1.53
CA GLU A 113 14.04 32.25 1.86
C GLU A 113 15.31 32.12 2.71
N PHE A 114 16.37 32.80 2.28
CA PHE A 114 17.66 32.79 2.97
C PHE A 114 18.09 34.23 3.26
N PRO A 115 18.06 34.69 4.53
CA PRO A 115 18.42 36.07 4.84
C PRO A 115 19.91 36.36 4.58
N ASP A 116 20.81 35.41 4.86
CA ASP A 116 22.26 35.67 4.96
C ASP A 116 23.14 34.80 4.04
N ILE A 117 22.64 34.34 2.89
CA ILE A 117 23.45 33.56 1.93
C ILE A 117 23.81 34.36 0.68
N ASP A 118 24.97 34.03 0.12
CA ASP A 118 25.47 34.51 -1.16
C ASP A 118 24.44 34.31 -2.28
N SER A 119 24.23 35.33 -3.12
CA SER A 119 23.28 35.30 -4.24
C SER A 119 23.56 34.15 -5.20
N ASP A 120 24.83 33.80 -5.41
CA ASP A 120 25.21 32.70 -6.29
C ASP A 120 24.82 31.33 -5.70
N LEU A 121 24.88 31.17 -4.38
CA LEU A 121 24.41 29.95 -3.71
C LEU A 121 22.89 29.85 -3.75
N ARG A 122 22.20 30.97 -3.53
CA ARG A 122 20.74 31.03 -3.64
C ARG A 122 20.28 30.63 -5.04
N GLN A 123 20.91 31.21 -6.06
CA GLN A 123 20.60 30.91 -7.45
C GLN A 123 20.89 29.44 -7.77
N PHE A 124 22.03 28.90 -7.31
CA PHE A 124 22.34 27.48 -7.46
C PHE A 124 21.23 26.57 -6.88
N ILE A 125 20.76 26.82 -5.65
CA ILE A 125 19.69 26.04 -5.03
C ILE A 125 18.40 26.10 -5.86
N TRP A 126 18.04 27.27 -6.38
CA TRP A 126 16.87 27.42 -7.24
C TRP A 126 17.05 26.71 -8.59
N ASP A 127 18.25 26.71 -9.16
CA ASP A 127 18.58 26.04 -10.41
C ASP A 127 18.54 24.51 -10.31
N LEU A 128 18.68 23.95 -9.09
CA LEU A 128 18.44 22.52 -8.84
C LEU A 128 16.99 22.11 -9.09
N LYS A 129 16.04 23.07 -9.10
CA LYS A 129 14.61 22.86 -9.35
C LYS A 129 14.00 21.74 -8.48
N ILE A 130 14.46 21.64 -7.24
CA ILE A 130 13.96 20.64 -6.29
C ILE A 130 12.46 20.87 -6.09
N PRO A 131 11.60 19.85 -6.23
CA PRO A 131 10.18 20.00 -5.97
C PRO A 131 9.91 20.39 -4.53
N ARG A 132 8.89 21.21 -4.32
CA ARG A 132 8.37 21.52 -3.01
C ARG A 132 7.54 20.35 -2.49
N ALA A 133 7.75 19.96 -1.23
CA ALA A 133 6.95 18.91 -0.63
C ALA A 133 5.47 19.31 -0.51
N ARG A 134 4.60 18.32 -0.35
CA ARG A 134 3.15 18.52 -0.20
C ARG A 134 2.82 19.20 1.13
N ALA A 135 1.77 20.02 1.14
CA ALA A 135 1.25 20.60 2.38
C ALA A 135 0.88 19.50 3.40
N PRO A 136 1.13 19.71 4.71
CA PRO A 136 1.60 20.93 5.37
C PRO A 136 3.13 21.12 5.37
N HIS A 137 3.88 20.31 4.63
CA HIS A 137 5.34 20.33 4.58
C HIS A 137 5.91 21.14 3.40
N ASP A 138 5.14 22.07 2.86
CA ASP A 138 5.51 22.86 1.67
C ASP A 138 6.70 23.82 1.88
N HIS A 139 7.17 23.96 3.11
CA HIS A 139 8.43 24.64 3.42
C HIS A 139 9.68 23.75 3.22
N LEU A 140 9.52 22.46 2.92
CA LEU A 140 10.61 21.48 2.79
C LEU A 140 10.91 21.12 1.33
N PRO A 141 12.18 20.81 1.01
CA PRO A 141 12.53 20.22 -0.28
C PRO A 141 12.11 18.74 -0.33
N ASP A 142 11.49 18.33 -1.44
CA ASP A 142 11.13 16.94 -1.71
C ASP A 142 12.23 16.23 -2.51
N MET A 143 13.19 15.65 -1.77
CA MET A 143 14.28 14.86 -2.36
C MET A 143 13.80 13.55 -2.99
N LEU A 144 12.61 13.05 -2.62
CA LEU A 144 12.07 11.82 -3.19
C LEU A 144 11.61 12.05 -4.63
N LEU A 145 11.08 13.24 -4.94
CA LEU A 145 10.55 13.58 -6.27
C LEU A 145 11.52 14.36 -7.15
N HIS A 146 12.65 14.82 -6.61
CA HIS A 146 13.69 15.51 -7.37
C HIS A 146 14.21 14.63 -8.53
N ASP A 147 14.18 15.18 -9.74
CA ASP A 147 14.54 14.50 -10.99
C ASP A 147 13.91 13.11 -11.17
N LEU A 148 12.64 12.96 -10.80
CA LEU A 148 11.93 11.69 -10.96
C LEU A 148 11.85 11.29 -12.45
N GLY A 149 12.24 10.04 -12.75
CA GLY A 149 12.38 9.50 -14.10
C GLY A 149 13.83 9.38 -14.58
N ARG A 150 14.80 10.01 -13.86
CA ARG A 150 16.21 10.05 -14.26
C ARG A 150 16.91 8.69 -14.28
N PHE A 151 16.32 7.66 -13.66
CA PHE A 151 16.92 6.32 -13.69
C PHE A 151 17.06 5.80 -15.12
N GLN A 152 16.30 6.33 -16.07
CA GLN A 152 16.40 5.98 -17.48
C GLN A 152 17.65 6.53 -18.18
N ASP A 153 18.24 7.61 -17.63
CA ASP A 153 19.41 8.28 -18.19
C ASP A 153 20.72 7.57 -17.77
N ASN A 154 20.68 6.81 -16.66
CA ASN A 154 21.79 6.01 -16.18
C ASN A 154 21.59 4.52 -16.54
N LYS A 155 22.53 3.95 -17.30
CA LYS A 155 22.46 2.55 -17.78
C LYS A 155 22.32 1.54 -16.64
N GLU A 156 23.12 1.67 -15.57
CA GLU A 156 23.13 0.73 -14.45
C GLU A 156 21.80 0.78 -13.67
N LEU A 157 21.31 2.00 -13.37
CA LEU A 157 20.05 2.18 -12.67
C LEU A 157 18.86 1.66 -13.49
N ARG A 158 18.87 1.88 -14.80
CA ARG A 158 17.85 1.35 -15.72
C ARG A 158 17.87 -0.18 -15.77
N GLU A 159 19.04 -0.79 -15.88
CA GLU A 159 19.20 -2.25 -15.87
C GLU A 159 18.75 -2.84 -14.53
N ARG A 160 19.08 -2.19 -13.41
CA ARG A 160 18.60 -2.58 -12.08
C ARG A 160 17.07 -2.50 -12.00
N LEU A 161 16.47 -1.40 -12.47
CA LEU A 161 15.01 -1.24 -12.48
C LEU A 161 14.33 -2.33 -13.33
N GLN A 162 14.87 -2.62 -14.52
CA GLN A 162 14.36 -3.67 -15.41
C GLN A 162 14.51 -5.08 -14.82
N MET A 163 15.64 -5.36 -14.17
CA MET A 163 15.86 -6.63 -13.48
C MET A 163 14.85 -6.86 -12.36
N LEU A 164 14.57 -5.83 -11.57
CA LEU A 164 13.72 -5.94 -10.38
C LEU A 164 12.23 -5.87 -10.71
N LEU A 165 11.82 -5.02 -11.65
CA LEU A 165 10.42 -4.69 -11.92
C LEU A 165 9.97 -4.97 -13.36
N GLY A 166 10.87 -5.39 -14.24
CA GLY A 166 10.59 -5.64 -15.66
C GLY A 166 9.82 -6.92 -15.97
N THR A 167 9.57 -7.77 -14.97
CA THR A 167 8.70 -8.95 -15.12
C THR A 167 7.28 -8.63 -14.66
N ASN A 168 6.29 -9.18 -15.36
CA ASN A 168 4.85 -9.03 -15.04
C ASN A 168 4.40 -9.86 -13.81
N THR A 169 5.32 -10.30 -12.96
CA THR A 169 4.99 -11.00 -11.71
C THR A 169 4.77 -10.01 -10.57
N HIS A 170 3.98 -10.41 -9.58
CA HIS A 170 3.78 -9.59 -8.39
C HIS A 170 5.09 -9.39 -7.63
N LYS A 171 5.22 -8.27 -6.93
CA LYS A 171 6.44 -7.87 -6.25
C LYS A 171 6.17 -7.54 -4.79
N VAL A 172 7.09 -7.97 -3.93
CA VAL A 172 7.10 -7.59 -2.52
C VAL A 172 8.47 -7.02 -2.20
N PHE A 173 8.52 -5.77 -1.75
CA PHE A 173 9.76 -5.16 -1.29
C PHE A 173 9.94 -5.44 0.20
N VAL A 174 10.86 -6.34 0.51
CA VAL A 174 11.27 -6.64 1.88
C VAL A 174 12.63 -6.01 2.10
N ASN A 175 12.65 -4.78 2.59
CA ASN A 175 13.90 -4.13 2.91
C ASN A 175 13.73 -3.12 4.04
N THR A 176 14.85 -2.76 4.63
CA THR A 176 14.91 -1.85 5.76
C THR A 176 14.49 -0.41 5.40
N ALA A 177 14.19 0.36 6.43
CA ALA A 177 13.78 1.75 6.32
C ALA A 177 14.87 2.58 5.62
N GLY A 178 14.51 3.28 4.54
CA GLY A 178 15.40 4.22 3.85
C GLY A 178 16.28 3.63 2.76
N SER A 179 16.07 2.37 2.40
CA SER A 179 16.82 1.70 1.34
C SER A 179 16.51 2.20 -0.09
N GLY A 180 15.44 2.98 -0.29
CA GLY A 180 15.04 3.51 -1.60
C GLY A 180 13.84 2.83 -2.27
N LYS A 181 13.11 1.95 -1.56
CA LYS A 181 11.93 1.22 -2.07
C LYS A 181 10.93 2.13 -2.79
N THR A 182 10.43 3.16 -2.12
CA THR A 182 9.45 4.08 -2.68
C THR A 182 10.00 4.77 -3.94
N ARG A 183 11.25 5.27 -3.92
CA ARG A 183 11.86 5.90 -5.10
C ARG A 183 11.87 4.95 -6.30
N MET A 184 12.25 3.69 -6.12
CA MET A 184 12.25 2.71 -7.21
C MET A 184 10.87 2.44 -7.79
N ILE A 185 9.85 2.36 -6.93
CA ILE A 185 8.46 2.18 -7.37
C ILE A 185 8.02 3.39 -8.21
N LEU A 186 8.33 4.60 -7.75
CA LEU A 186 7.99 5.82 -8.49
C LEU A 186 8.75 5.90 -9.83
N GLU A 187 10.03 5.52 -9.87
CA GLU A 187 10.81 5.42 -11.10
C GLU A 187 10.22 4.40 -12.09
N ASN A 188 9.69 3.28 -11.60
CA ASN A 188 8.97 2.31 -12.44
C ASN A 188 7.66 2.87 -12.99
N LEU A 189 6.93 3.64 -12.19
CA LEU A 189 5.68 4.29 -12.62
C LEU A 189 5.92 5.49 -13.56
N CYS A 190 7.14 5.99 -13.68
CA CYS A 190 7.50 6.91 -14.76
C CYS A 190 7.54 6.21 -16.13
N THR A 191 7.92 4.93 -16.18
CA THR A 191 8.06 4.17 -17.44
C THR A 191 6.84 3.31 -17.77
N HIS A 192 5.98 3.03 -16.79
CA HIS A 192 4.78 2.20 -16.95
C HIS A 192 3.51 2.91 -16.47
N TRP A 193 2.37 2.57 -17.09
CA TRP A 193 1.07 3.02 -16.58
C TRP A 193 0.73 2.27 -15.30
N GLY A 194 0.23 2.98 -14.31
CA GLY A 194 -0.09 2.36 -13.04
C GLY A 194 -0.70 3.28 -12.01
N ILE A 195 -1.08 2.68 -10.89
CA ILE A 195 -1.71 3.32 -9.74
C ILE A 195 -0.75 3.26 -8.56
N TYR A 196 -0.54 4.39 -7.89
CA TYR A 196 0.21 4.49 -6.63
C TYR A 196 -0.74 4.78 -5.46
N LEU A 197 -0.86 3.83 -4.54
CA LEU A 197 -1.65 3.92 -3.32
C LEU A 197 -0.72 3.98 -2.11
N THR A 198 -1.04 4.80 -1.11
CA THR A 198 -0.35 4.80 0.19
C THR A 198 -1.34 4.38 1.28
N CYS A 199 -0.89 3.53 2.20
CA CYS A 199 -1.68 3.12 3.37
C CYS A 199 -1.51 4.06 4.57
N HIS A 200 -0.73 5.13 4.46
CA HIS A 200 -0.40 6.02 5.58
C HIS A 200 -0.41 7.51 5.20
N GLU A 201 -0.87 8.36 6.13
CA GLU A 201 -1.01 9.81 5.91
C GLU A 201 0.33 10.54 5.87
N GLU A 202 1.29 10.11 6.71
CA GLU A 202 2.57 10.79 6.86
C GLU A 202 3.58 10.44 5.75
N SER A 203 3.17 9.74 4.68
CA SER A 203 4.06 9.42 3.55
C SER A 203 4.57 10.67 2.83
N ARG A 204 4.05 11.87 3.15
CA ARG A 204 4.34 13.19 2.54
C ARG A 204 4.02 13.29 1.05
N VAL A 205 3.74 12.18 0.40
CA VAL A 205 3.35 12.04 -1.00
C VAL A 205 2.15 11.10 -1.13
N GLY A 206 1.34 11.31 -2.17
CA GLY A 206 0.19 10.47 -2.49
C GLY A 206 -1.14 11.01 -1.96
N SER A 207 -2.24 10.75 -2.66
CA SER A 207 -3.59 10.95 -2.13
C SER A 207 -3.82 10.12 -0.86
N SER A 208 -4.60 10.66 0.09
CA SER A 208 -5.03 9.94 1.31
C SER A 208 -6.31 9.12 1.10
N ASP A 209 -6.77 8.97 -0.14
CA ASP A 209 -7.99 8.24 -0.49
C ASP A 209 -8.05 6.80 0.05
N LEU A 210 -6.99 6.00 -0.13
CA LEU A 210 -6.95 4.64 0.41
C LEU A 210 -6.93 4.64 1.94
N GLN A 211 -6.23 5.58 2.58
CA GLN A 211 -6.20 5.70 4.03
C GLN A 211 -7.59 6.04 4.60
N ILE A 212 -8.31 6.97 3.97
CA ILE A 212 -9.69 7.31 4.34
C ILE A 212 -10.59 6.08 4.18
N ALA A 213 -10.45 5.34 3.08
CA ALA A 213 -11.18 4.10 2.87
C ALA A 213 -10.83 3.05 3.95
N ILE A 214 -9.56 2.85 4.28
CA ILE A 214 -9.12 1.93 5.36
C ILE A 214 -9.74 2.32 6.71
N SER A 215 -9.81 3.61 7.01
CA SER A 215 -10.41 4.11 8.26
C SER A 215 -11.91 3.82 8.29
N THR A 216 -12.61 4.13 7.18
CA THR A 216 -14.03 3.83 6.99
C THR A 216 -14.32 2.33 7.10
N ILE A 217 -13.49 1.49 6.47
CA ILE A 217 -13.58 0.03 6.56
C ILE A 217 -13.49 -0.39 8.02
N LYS A 218 -12.45 0.04 8.75
CA LYS A 218 -12.23 -0.35 10.15
C LYS A 218 -13.41 0.03 11.05
N GLU A 219 -14.07 1.15 10.81
CA GLU A 219 -15.26 1.58 11.55
C GLU A 219 -16.50 0.72 11.27
N ARG A 220 -16.58 0.11 10.08
CA ARG A 220 -17.72 -0.71 9.64
C ARG A 220 -17.53 -2.20 9.90
N LEU A 221 -16.29 -2.66 10.09
CA LEU A 221 -16.00 -4.07 10.34
C LEU A 221 -16.59 -4.54 11.68
N THR A 222 -17.15 -5.74 11.67
CA THR A 222 -17.70 -6.39 12.86
C THR A 222 -16.78 -7.52 13.29
N CYS A 223 -16.42 -7.60 14.58
CA CYS A 223 -15.65 -8.74 15.09
C CYS A 223 -16.41 -10.05 14.82
N LEU A 224 -15.68 -11.06 14.35
CA LEU A 224 -16.22 -12.38 14.16
C LEU A 224 -16.62 -12.96 15.52
N PRO A 225 -17.77 -13.65 15.60
CA PRO A 225 -18.18 -14.29 16.84
C PRO A 225 -17.15 -15.36 17.23
N GLU A 226 -16.88 -15.48 18.52
CA GLU A 226 -16.11 -16.61 19.04
C GLU A 226 -16.87 -17.90 18.75
N ILE A 227 -16.23 -18.85 18.06
CA ILE A 227 -16.77 -20.19 17.91
C ILE A 227 -16.14 -21.04 19.03
N PRO A 228 -16.89 -21.54 20.02
CA PRO A 228 -16.33 -22.34 21.11
C PRO A 228 -15.54 -23.57 20.64
N MET A 229 -15.91 -24.15 19.49
CA MET A 229 -15.17 -25.26 18.85
C MET A 229 -13.87 -24.85 18.16
N LEU A 230 -13.62 -23.54 17.98
CA LEU A 230 -12.36 -22.94 17.55
C LEU A 230 -11.55 -22.36 18.72
N GLN A 231 -11.96 -22.63 19.97
CA GLN A 231 -11.14 -22.37 21.14
C GLN A 231 -10.42 -23.67 21.52
N VAL A 232 -9.08 -23.62 21.60
CA VAL A 232 -8.32 -24.68 22.24
C VAL A 232 -8.04 -24.24 23.66
N THR A 233 -8.62 -24.91 24.64
CA THR A 233 -8.22 -24.69 26.03
C THR A 233 -6.80 -25.23 26.23
N GLN A 234 -6.04 -24.65 27.17
CA GLN A 234 -4.70 -25.16 27.49
C GLN A 234 -4.73 -26.64 27.90
N GLU A 235 -5.82 -27.07 28.53
CA GLU A 235 -6.07 -28.47 28.90
C GLU A 235 -6.25 -29.37 27.67
N GLN A 236 -7.05 -28.96 26.68
CA GLN A 236 -7.22 -29.70 25.42
C GLN A 236 -5.93 -29.78 24.60
N LEU A 237 -5.13 -28.71 24.61
CA LEU A 237 -3.84 -28.71 23.91
C LEU A 237 -2.83 -29.62 24.63
N ALA A 238 -2.80 -29.61 25.96
CA ALA A 238 -1.96 -30.50 26.76
C ALA A 238 -2.33 -31.97 26.55
N GLU A 239 -3.62 -32.30 26.59
CA GLU A 239 -4.12 -33.67 26.33
C GLU A 239 -3.76 -34.15 24.92
N PHE A 240 -3.90 -33.27 23.92
CA PHE A 240 -3.52 -33.61 22.55
C PHE A 240 -2.00 -33.79 22.39
N ASN A 241 -1.19 -32.98 23.07
CA ASN A 241 0.26 -33.12 23.07
C ASN A 241 0.71 -34.44 23.69
N ASP A 242 0.06 -34.84 24.79
CA ASP A 242 0.30 -36.13 25.44
C ASP A 242 -0.05 -37.30 24.50
N ASN A 243 -1.19 -37.20 23.80
CA ASN A 243 -1.63 -38.24 22.85
C ASN A 243 -0.73 -38.34 21.60
N GLN A 244 -0.18 -37.22 21.12
CA GLN A 244 0.70 -37.19 19.94
C GLN A 244 2.18 -37.44 20.30
N GLY A 245 2.53 -37.42 21.59
CA GLY A 245 3.92 -37.55 22.06
C GLY A 245 4.84 -36.40 21.61
N LYS A 246 4.27 -35.24 21.23
CA LYS A 246 5.02 -34.02 20.82
C LYS A 246 4.24 -32.77 21.23
N ILE A 247 4.96 -31.66 21.42
CA ILE A 247 4.33 -30.35 21.63
C ILE A 247 3.75 -29.88 20.28
N CYS A 248 2.43 -29.92 20.16
CA CYS A 248 1.68 -29.42 19.03
C CYS A 248 1.23 -27.97 19.27
N THR A 249 1.15 -27.22 18.18
CA THR A 249 0.53 -25.89 18.13
C THR A 249 -1.00 -26.02 18.07
N GLU A 250 -1.74 -24.96 18.43
CA GLU A 250 -3.20 -24.91 18.24
C GLU A 250 -3.60 -25.19 16.77
N LYS A 251 -2.75 -24.77 15.83
CA LYS A 251 -2.92 -25.06 14.41
C LYS A 251 -2.90 -26.57 14.12
N GLU A 252 -1.90 -27.30 14.63
CA GLU A 252 -1.80 -28.75 14.45
C GLU A 252 -2.95 -29.50 15.15
N TYR A 253 -3.39 -29.00 16.32
CA TYR A 253 -4.58 -29.50 17.00
C TYR A 253 -5.84 -29.38 16.12
N PHE A 254 -6.08 -28.21 15.54
CA PHE A 254 -7.20 -28.00 14.63
C PHE A 254 -7.06 -28.84 13.37
N GLU A 255 -5.88 -28.90 12.75
CA GLU A 255 -5.67 -29.70 11.54
C GLU A 255 -5.98 -31.19 11.76
N ALA A 256 -5.62 -31.76 12.91
CA ALA A 256 -5.99 -33.13 13.27
C ALA A 256 -7.49 -33.27 13.57
N ARG A 257 -8.08 -32.35 14.34
CA ARG A 257 -9.51 -32.39 14.69
C ARG A 257 -10.42 -32.22 13.48
N PHE A 258 -10.06 -31.35 12.54
CA PHE A 258 -10.79 -31.13 11.28
C PHE A 258 -10.57 -32.25 10.25
N GLN A 259 -9.59 -33.14 10.45
CA GLN A 259 -9.52 -34.39 9.68
C GLN A 259 -10.51 -35.43 10.21
N GLU A 260 -10.84 -35.39 11.51
CA GLU A 260 -11.79 -36.31 12.16
C GLU A 260 -13.25 -35.83 12.08
N THR A 261 -13.49 -34.53 12.11
CA THR A 261 -14.82 -33.93 11.94
C THR A 261 -14.99 -33.40 10.53
N ASP A 262 -16.03 -33.84 9.81
CA ASP A 262 -16.36 -33.31 8.48
C ASP A 262 -16.50 -31.78 8.56
N PRO A 263 -15.58 -30.99 7.97
CA PRO A 263 -15.58 -29.53 8.04
C PRO A 263 -16.87 -28.91 7.50
N THR A 264 -17.59 -29.65 6.67
CA THR A 264 -18.88 -29.21 6.14
C THR A 264 -19.96 -29.19 7.21
N SER A 265 -19.94 -30.12 8.18
CA SER A 265 -20.94 -30.19 9.26
C SER A 265 -20.99 -28.93 10.12
N LEU A 266 -19.83 -28.35 10.46
CA LEU A 266 -19.73 -27.10 11.23
C LEU A 266 -20.22 -25.89 10.42
N ARG A 267 -19.90 -25.84 9.13
CA ARG A 267 -20.36 -24.75 8.25
C ARG A 267 -21.88 -24.71 8.11
N PHE A 268 -22.54 -25.86 8.25
CA PHE A 268 -23.99 -25.97 8.16
C PHE A 268 -24.72 -25.74 9.48
N SER A 269 -24.02 -25.66 10.62
CA SER A 269 -24.61 -25.30 11.91
C SER A 269 -25.13 -23.86 11.92
N SER A 270 -26.01 -23.54 12.88
CA SER A 270 -26.52 -22.17 13.08
C SER A 270 -25.39 -21.17 13.35
N GLU A 271 -24.41 -21.57 14.15
CA GLU A 271 -23.25 -20.78 14.55
C GLU A 271 -22.31 -20.59 13.37
N GLY A 272 -22.03 -21.66 12.61
CA GLY A 272 -21.22 -21.60 11.40
C GLY A 272 -21.84 -20.70 10.33
N LYS A 273 -23.16 -20.79 10.11
CA LYS A 273 -23.89 -19.89 9.20
C LYS A 273 -23.89 -18.44 9.68
N TYR A 274 -23.97 -18.20 10.99
CA TYR A 274 -23.86 -16.86 11.54
C TYR A 274 -22.45 -16.28 11.36
N PHE A 275 -21.41 -17.05 11.72
CA PHE A 275 -20.02 -16.68 11.51
C PHE A 275 -19.73 -16.38 10.04
N ASN A 276 -20.15 -17.26 9.13
CA ASN A 276 -19.92 -17.07 7.70
C ASN A 276 -20.58 -15.80 7.17
N ARG A 277 -21.81 -15.49 7.62
CA ARG A 277 -22.48 -14.23 7.25
C ARG A 277 -21.72 -12.99 7.69
N ILE A 278 -21.17 -12.97 8.91
CA ILE A 278 -20.35 -11.85 9.38
C ILE A 278 -19.05 -11.75 8.58
N LEU A 279 -18.40 -12.89 8.31
CA LEU A 279 -17.18 -12.94 7.50
C LEU A 279 -17.41 -12.43 6.08
N GLU A 280 -18.49 -12.86 5.42
CA GLU A 280 -18.90 -12.41 4.09
C GLU A 280 -19.23 -10.91 4.10
N ALA A 281 -19.99 -10.44 5.09
CA ALA A 281 -20.31 -9.01 5.23
C ALA A 281 -19.05 -8.16 5.39
N ASN A 282 -18.09 -8.59 6.21
CA ASN A 282 -16.80 -7.92 6.36
C ASN A 282 -16.01 -7.89 5.04
N GLN A 283 -15.98 -9.00 4.29
CA GLN A 283 -15.33 -9.07 2.98
C GLN A 283 -16.00 -8.13 1.96
N GLN A 284 -17.33 -8.06 1.97
CA GLN A 284 -18.10 -7.14 1.12
C GLN A 284 -17.83 -5.67 1.44
N ILE A 285 -17.69 -5.31 2.73
CA ILE A 285 -17.31 -3.96 3.15
C ILE A 285 -15.96 -3.58 2.53
N VAL A 286 -14.94 -4.43 2.68
CA VAL A 286 -13.60 -4.18 2.10
C VAL A 286 -13.68 -4.05 0.58
N ALA A 287 -14.37 -4.98 -0.08
CA ALA A 287 -14.50 -4.97 -1.53
C ALA A 287 -15.21 -3.71 -2.04
N TYR A 288 -16.30 -3.29 -1.37
CA TYR A 288 -17.07 -2.10 -1.72
C TYR A 288 -16.25 -0.83 -1.59
N ASP A 289 -15.65 -0.57 -0.41
CA ASP A 289 -14.92 0.66 -0.16
C ASP A 289 -13.64 0.74 -1.01
N LEU A 290 -12.97 -0.39 -1.25
CA LEU A 290 -11.80 -0.43 -2.13
C LEU A 290 -12.19 -0.23 -3.60
N LEU A 291 -13.32 -0.78 -4.04
CA LEU A 291 -13.79 -0.63 -5.42
C LEU A 291 -14.06 0.83 -5.74
N ILE A 292 -14.60 1.61 -4.79
CA ILE A 292 -14.81 3.06 -4.97
C ILE A 292 -13.48 3.79 -5.19
N VAL A 293 -12.45 3.48 -4.40
CA VAL A 293 -11.11 4.08 -4.55
C VAL A 293 -10.51 3.75 -5.92
N ILE A 294 -10.53 2.47 -6.30
CA ILE A 294 -9.97 2.01 -7.57
C ILE A 294 -10.74 2.58 -8.76
N LEU A 295 -12.07 2.57 -8.69
CA LEU A 295 -12.93 3.11 -9.74
C LEU A 295 -12.68 4.61 -9.93
N ALA A 296 -12.59 5.39 -8.85
CA ALA A 296 -12.29 6.83 -8.93
C ALA A 296 -10.96 7.08 -9.66
N ARG A 297 -9.90 6.37 -9.26
CA ARG A 297 -8.56 6.51 -9.88
C ARG A 297 -8.55 6.11 -11.35
N LEU A 298 -9.16 4.98 -11.68
CA LEU A 298 -9.23 4.51 -13.06
C LEU A 298 -10.10 5.42 -13.94
N TYR A 299 -11.16 6.00 -13.40
CA TYR A 299 -12.02 6.91 -14.15
C TYR A 299 -11.27 8.22 -14.50
N ILE A 300 -10.48 8.74 -13.56
CA ILE A 300 -9.61 9.89 -13.80
C ILE A 300 -8.52 9.51 -14.81
N LEU A 301 -7.90 8.32 -14.68
CA LEU A 301 -6.93 7.83 -15.67
C LEU A 301 -7.56 7.72 -17.06
N ARG A 302 -8.76 7.16 -17.18
CA ARG A 302 -9.53 7.07 -18.44
C ARG A 302 -9.76 8.44 -19.06
N ARG A 303 -10.12 9.44 -18.26
CA ARG A 303 -10.28 10.82 -18.75
C ARG A 303 -8.95 11.39 -19.22
N PHE A 304 -7.88 11.22 -18.45
CA PHE A 304 -6.54 11.69 -18.79
C PHE A 304 -6.01 11.06 -20.10
N THR A 305 -6.16 9.74 -20.29
CA THR A 305 -5.73 9.07 -21.53
C THR A 305 -6.61 9.44 -22.73
N ALA A 306 -7.91 9.65 -22.53
CA ALA A 306 -8.80 10.16 -23.56
C ALA A 306 -8.40 11.57 -24.02
N ILE A 307 -8.01 12.45 -23.08
CA ILE A 307 -7.49 13.78 -23.39
C ILE A 307 -6.21 13.67 -24.21
N LEU A 308 -5.23 12.86 -23.78
CA LEU A 308 -3.99 12.62 -24.54
C LEU A 308 -4.28 12.21 -26.00
N ARG A 309 -5.22 11.29 -26.20
CA ARG A 309 -5.65 10.86 -27.54
C ARG A 309 -6.29 12.01 -28.33
N LYS A 310 -7.17 12.80 -27.70
CA LYS A 310 -7.85 13.96 -28.32
C LYS A 310 -6.84 15.01 -28.79
N ILE A 311 -5.79 15.27 -28.02
CA ILE A 311 -4.71 16.22 -28.39
C ILE A 311 -3.59 15.58 -29.25
N GLY A 312 -3.78 14.35 -29.72
CA GLY A 312 -2.85 13.67 -30.63
C GLY A 312 -1.50 13.31 -30.01
N LYS A 313 -1.45 13.09 -28.68
CA LYS A 313 -0.23 12.69 -27.97
C LYS A 313 -0.06 11.17 -27.95
N ASP A 314 1.19 10.73 -28.01
CA ASP A 314 1.55 9.32 -27.91
C ASP A 314 1.56 8.87 -26.44
N THR A 315 0.62 7.99 -26.09
CA THR A 315 0.46 7.43 -24.74
C THR A 315 1.63 6.53 -24.32
N SER A 316 2.56 6.21 -25.22
CA SER A 316 3.78 5.47 -24.90
C SER A 316 4.84 6.34 -24.20
N GLN A 317 4.77 7.67 -24.36
CA GLN A 317 5.78 8.60 -23.86
C GLN A 317 5.87 8.61 -22.33
N MET A 318 7.11 8.59 -21.83
CA MET A 318 7.43 8.61 -20.40
C MET A 318 6.94 9.89 -19.70
N SER A 319 6.96 11.02 -20.41
CA SER A 319 6.48 12.31 -19.90
C SER A 319 5.03 12.25 -19.42
N HIS A 320 4.16 11.57 -20.16
CA HIS A 320 2.73 11.46 -19.85
C HIS A 320 2.45 10.53 -18.67
N LYS A 321 3.18 9.41 -18.57
CA LYS A 321 3.13 8.52 -17.42
C LYS A 321 3.61 9.21 -16.15
N ARG A 322 4.68 10.01 -16.27
CA ARG A 322 5.20 10.84 -15.19
C ARG A 322 4.21 11.93 -14.76
N GLN A 323 3.53 12.60 -15.69
CA GLN A 323 2.47 13.57 -15.37
C GLN A 323 1.31 12.92 -14.62
N TRP A 324 0.88 11.73 -15.07
CA TRP A 324 -0.12 10.93 -14.37
C TRP A 324 0.34 10.55 -12.97
N LEU A 325 1.60 10.14 -12.80
CA LEU A 325 2.18 9.85 -11.50
C LEU A 325 2.21 11.09 -10.60
N TYR A 326 2.60 12.25 -11.12
CA TYR A 326 2.60 13.50 -10.36
C TYR A 326 1.20 13.89 -9.86
N LEU A 327 0.15 13.67 -10.65
CA LEU A 327 -1.21 13.88 -10.17
C LEU A 327 -1.56 12.97 -9.00
N GLN A 328 -1.10 11.71 -9.01
CA GLN A 328 -1.33 10.79 -7.88
C GLN A 328 -0.55 11.16 -6.63
N LEU A 329 0.65 11.72 -6.78
CA LEU A 329 1.53 12.13 -5.69
C LEU A 329 1.17 13.51 -5.11
N HIS A 330 0.71 14.41 -5.97
CA HIS A 330 0.22 15.76 -5.66
C HIS A 330 -1.15 15.99 -6.30
N PRO A 331 -2.23 15.43 -5.71
CA PRO A 331 -3.59 15.65 -6.21
C PRO A 331 -3.99 17.13 -6.32
N GLU A 332 -3.34 18.00 -5.54
CA GLU A 332 -3.58 19.44 -5.54
C GLU A 332 -3.09 20.18 -6.80
N LEU A 333 -2.35 19.52 -7.69
CA LEU A 333 -1.92 20.09 -8.96
C LEU A 333 -3.10 20.50 -9.85
N ILE A 334 -4.21 19.78 -9.72
CA ILE A 334 -5.47 20.10 -10.36
C ILE A 334 -6.46 20.50 -9.25
N PRO A 335 -6.50 21.79 -8.87
CA PRO A 335 -7.32 22.23 -7.76
C PRO A 335 -8.81 22.01 -8.06
N SER A 336 -9.49 21.39 -7.10
CA SER A 336 -10.88 20.96 -7.16
C SER A 336 -11.77 21.77 -6.22
N GLY A 337 -12.13 23.00 -6.61
CA GLY A 337 -13.06 23.83 -5.82
C GLY A 337 -12.75 23.88 -4.30
N LYS A 338 -13.50 23.11 -3.49
CA LYS A 338 -13.40 23.07 -2.01
C LYS A 338 -12.37 22.05 -1.49
N SER A 339 -12.09 20.95 -2.19
CA SER A 339 -11.02 20.01 -1.84
C SER A 339 -9.74 20.35 -2.59
N ARG A 340 -8.62 19.78 -2.14
CA ARG A 340 -7.35 19.82 -2.87
C ARG A 340 -7.00 18.47 -3.48
N ASP A 341 -7.94 17.53 -3.48
CA ASP A 341 -7.69 16.15 -3.93
C ASP A 341 -8.86 15.66 -4.79
N ILE A 342 -8.60 15.58 -6.09
CA ILE A 342 -9.56 15.16 -7.11
C ILE A 342 -10.04 13.71 -6.92
N PHE A 343 -9.19 12.82 -6.39
CA PHE A 343 -9.56 11.43 -6.14
C PHE A 343 -10.58 11.36 -5.00
N ILE A 344 -10.32 12.07 -3.90
CA ILE A 344 -11.23 12.14 -2.75
C ILE A 344 -12.56 12.80 -3.13
N GLU A 345 -12.54 13.84 -3.98
CA GLU A 345 -13.79 14.45 -4.46
C GLU A 345 -14.61 13.47 -5.29
N LEU A 346 -14.00 12.78 -6.24
CA LEU A 346 -14.72 11.80 -7.05
C LEU A 346 -15.27 10.66 -6.20
N ILE A 347 -14.53 10.20 -5.19
CA ILE A 347 -15.04 9.24 -4.19
C ILE A 347 -16.30 9.77 -3.51
N LYS A 348 -16.30 11.03 -3.06
CA LYS A 348 -17.48 11.66 -2.45
C LYS A 348 -18.67 11.73 -3.41
N HIS A 349 -18.43 12.00 -4.69
CA HIS A 349 -19.46 11.99 -5.72
C HIS A 349 -20.05 10.59 -5.94
N ILE A 350 -19.20 9.56 -6.06
CA ILE A 350 -19.64 8.17 -6.20
C ILE A 350 -20.45 7.74 -4.97
N THR A 351 -19.95 7.97 -3.75
CA THR A 351 -20.65 7.63 -2.52
C THR A 351 -21.94 8.44 -2.35
N GLY A 352 -21.92 9.73 -2.68
CA GLY A 352 -23.06 10.64 -2.60
C GLY A 352 -24.20 10.24 -3.55
N PHE A 353 -23.88 9.77 -4.76
CA PHE A 353 -24.86 9.25 -5.71
C PHE A 353 -25.69 8.11 -5.08
N PHE A 354 -25.03 7.13 -4.46
CA PHE A 354 -25.72 6.04 -3.78
C PHE A 354 -26.51 6.48 -2.53
N MET A 355 -26.15 7.63 -1.93
CA MET A 355 -26.86 8.19 -0.78
C MET A 355 -28.11 9.00 -1.18
N GLN A 356 -28.06 9.73 -2.30
CA GLN A 356 -29.09 10.70 -2.71
C GLN A 356 -30.24 10.06 -3.50
N GLU A 357 -29.96 9.08 -4.35
CA GLU A 357 -30.96 8.45 -5.24
C GLU A 357 -31.93 7.49 -4.53
N GLY A 358 -32.05 7.54 -3.20
CA GLY A 358 -32.84 6.56 -2.43
C GLY A 358 -32.27 5.14 -2.46
N LEU A 359 -31.14 4.92 -3.15
CA LEU A 359 -30.42 3.65 -3.25
C LEU A 359 -29.73 3.24 -1.93
N VAL A 360 -29.90 4.01 -0.86
CA VAL A 360 -29.48 3.63 0.50
C VAL A 360 -30.13 2.32 0.93
N SER A 361 -31.38 2.06 0.49
CA SER A 361 -32.09 0.79 0.76
C SER A 361 -31.68 -0.37 -0.16
N VAL A 362 -30.91 -0.10 -1.21
CA VAL A 362 -30.39 -1.14 -2.11
C VAL A 362 -29.25 -1.90 -1.44
N SER A 363 -29.24 -3.22 -1.58
CA SER A 363 -28.23 -4.08 -0.97
C SER A 363 -26.83 -3.75 -1.47
N THR A 364 -25.83 -3.94 -0.60
CA THR A 364 -24.41 -3.75 -0.94
C THR A 364 -24.01 -4.55 -2.19
N ASP A 365 -24.59 -5.74 -2.37
CA ASP A 365 -24.33 -6.61 -3.53
C ASP A 365 -24.69 -5.94 -4.86
N ILE A 366 -25.85 -5.29 -4.95
CA ILE A 366 -26.29 -4.60 -6.17
C ILE A 366 -25.36 -3.41 -6.46
N ARG A 367 -24.95 -2.65 -5.43
CA ARG A 367 -23.99 -1.55 -5.62
C ARG A 367 -22.64 -2.06 -6.11
N ILE A 368 -22.15 -3.18 -5.56
CA ILE A 368 -20.94 -3.84 -6.02
C ILE A 368 -21.10 -4.31 -7.47
N GLU A 369 -22.24 -4.87 -7.85
CA GLU A 369 -22.52 -5.30 -9.23
C GLU A 369 -22.48 -4.12 -10.22
N ILE A 370 -23.13 -3.00 -9.89
CA ILE A 370 -23.12 -1.77 -10.69
C ILE A 370 -21.69 -1.25 -10.87
N MET A 371 -20.93 -1.16 -9.77
CA MET A 371 -19.56 -0.68 -9.82
C MET A 371 -18.61 -1.61 -10.57
N ASN A 372 -18.80 -2.94 -10.50
CA ASN A 372 -18.01 -3.88 -11.30
C ASN A 372 -18.28 -3.71 -12.80
N HIS A 373 -19.53 -3.54 -13.22
CA HIS A 373 -19.84 -3.25 -14.63
C HIS A 373 -19.21 -1.93 -15.09
N LEU A 374 -19.22 -0.90 -14.24
CA LEU A 374 -18.52 0.35 -14.54
C LEU A 374 -17.00 0.16 -14.62
N LEU A 375 -16.41 -0.61 -13.70
CA LEU A 375 -14.99 -0.94 -13.72
C LEU A 375 -14.60 -1.64 -15.03
N GLU A 376 -15.36 -2.64 -15.48
CA GLU A 376 -15.12 -3.35 -16.74
C GLU A 376 -15.16 -2.40 -17.94
N ASN A 377 -16.16 -1.52 -18.01
CA ASN A 377 -16.26 -0.50 -19.06
C ASN A 377 -15.06 0.45 -19.05
N VAL A 378 -14.67 0.94 -17.87
CA VAL A 378 -13.53 1.86 -17.70
C VAL A 378 -12.22 1.18 -18.11
N LEU A 379 -12.00 -0.07 -17.73
CA LEU A 379 -10.82 -0.83 -18.12
C LEU A 379 -10.78 -1.06 -19.64
N SER A 380 -11.90 -1.40 -20.26
CA SER A 380 -11.99 -1.53 -21.72
C SER A 380 -11.68 -0.22 -22.44
N ASP A 381 -12.19 0.91 -21.94
CA ASP A 381 -11.88 2.24 -22.48
C ASP A 381 -10.39 2.57 -22.35
N ILE A 382 -9.78 2.29 -21.18
CA ILE A 382 -8.33 2.48 -20.96
C ILE A 382 -7.54 1.62 -21.93
N GLU A 383 -7.88 0.33 -22.08
CA GLU A 383 -7.24 -0.58 -23.03
C GLU A 383 -7.28 -0.03 -24.45
N CYS A 384 -8.45 0.46 -24.89
CA CYS A 384 -8.64 1.07 -26.19
C CYS A 384 -7.79 2.34 -26.40
N THR A 385 -7.50 3.09 -25.33
CA THR A 385 -6.66 4.30 -25.40
C THR A 385 -5.17 4.02 -25.32
N LEU A 386 -4.75 3.03 -24.52
CA LEU A 386 -3.34 2.70 -24.35
C LEU A 386 -2.81 1.83 -25.51
N GLY A 387 -3.69 1.08 -26.17
CA GLY A 387 -3.39 0.24 -27.31
C GLY A 387 -2.61 -1.02 -26.91
N ALA A 388 -3.17 -2.20 -27.15
CA ALA A 388 -2.38 -3.42 -27.12
C ALA A 388 -1.33 -3.35 -28.23
N ARG A 389 -0.04 -3.44 -27.87
CA ARG A 389 1.07 -3.37 -28.84
C ARG A 389 1.02 -4.49 -29.87
N ASN A 390 0.43 -5.64 -29.48
CA ASN A 390 0.26 -6.82 -30.33
C ASN A 390 -1.09 -7.52 -30.05
N PRO A 391 -1.72 -8.15 -31.06
CA PRO A 391 -2.89 -9.00 -30.86
C PRO A 391 -2.58 -10.14 -29.87
N GLY A 392 -3.34 -10.21 -28.77
CA GLY A 392 -3.19 -11.25 -27.74
C GLY A 392 -2.26 -10.89 -26.57
N GLU A 393 -1.55 -9.76 -26.63
CA GLU A 393 -0.75 -9.27 -25.50
C GLU A 393 -1.60 -8.42 -24.56
N LYS A 394 -1.65 -8.79 -23.28
CA LYS A 394 -2.38 -8.01 -22.26
C LYS A 394 -1.61 -6.74 -21.90
N CYS A 395 -2.32 -5.63 -21.76
CA CYS A 395 -1.80 -4.39 -21.20
C CYS A 395 -1.62 -4.54 -19.69
N THR A 396 -0.38 -4.44 -19.20
CA THR A 396 -0.11 -4.47 -17.75
C THR A 396 -0.26 -3.09 -17.13
N LEU A 397 -1.13 -2.96 -16.13
CA LEU A 397 -1.16 -1.83 -15.20
C LEU A 397 -0.43 -2.21 -13.92
N TYR A 398 0.52 -1.38 -13.49
CA TYR A 398 1.19 -1.58 -12.21
C TYR A 398 0.35 -0.99 -11.09
N VAL A 399 0.14 -1.71 -9.99
CA VAL A 399 -0.61 -1.21 -8.83
C VAL A 399 0.30 -1.32 -7.61
N ALA A 400 0.87 -0.19 -7.21
CA ALA A 400 1.73 -0.09 -6.05
C ALA A 400 0.90 0.24 -4.80
N VAL A 401 1.07 -0.57 -3.76
CA VAL A 401 0.48 -0.35 -2.43
C VAL A 401 1.64 -0.12 -1.45
N ASP A 402 1.82 1.14 -1.08
CA ASP A 402 2.92 1.60 -0.23
C ASP A 402 2.55 1.70 1.24
N GLU A 403 3.57 1.62 2.10
CA GLU A 403 3.46 1.64 3.55
C GLU A 403 2.49 0.57 4.12
N CYS A 404 2.53 -0.63 3.54
CA CYS A 404 1.64 -1.75 3.90
C CYS A 404 1.72 -2.17 5.38
N GLN A 405 2.79 -1.83 6.11
CA GLN A 405 2.92 -2.18 7.53
C GLN A 405 1.79 -1.63 8.40
N PHE A 406 1.19 -0.50 8.03
CA PHE A 406 0.10 0.10 8.80
C PHE A 406 -1.21 -0.68 8.73
N ILE A 407 -1.38 -1.50 7.69
CA ILE A 407 -2.53 -2.41 7.53
C ILE A 407 -2.19 -3.85 7.87
N ALA A 408 -0.96 -4.28 7.63
CA ALA A 408 -0.48 -5.62 7.97
C ALA A 408 -0.40 -5.85 9.48
N GLN A 409 0.02 -4.83 10.24
CA GLN A 409 0.17 -4.88 11.70
C GLN A 409 -1.08 -4.40 12.44
N SER A 410 -2.25 -4.34 11.77
CA SER A 410 -3.52 -4.03 12.45
C SER A 410 -3.73 -5.05 13.59
N LYS A 411 -3.94 -4.54 14.81
CA LYS A 411 -3.71 -5.25 16.08
C LYS A 411 -4.21 -6.71 16.10
N PRO A 412 -3.49 -7.65 16.74
CA PRO A 412 -3.84 -9.08 16.87
C PRO A 412 -5.10 -9.39 17.71
N HIS A 413 -5.99 -8.41 17.95
CA HIS A 413 -7.24 -8.59 18.71
C HIS A 413 -8.48 -8.24 17.89
N SER A 414 -8.32 -7.92 16.62
CA SER A 414 -9.42 -7.42 15.81
C SER A 414 -10.05 -8.51 14.94
N ASN A 415 -10.04 -9.80 15.34
CA ASN A 415 -10.62 -10.99 14.66
C ASN A 415 -11.75 -10.70 13.64
N PHE A 416 -11.44 -10.11 12.48
CA PHE A 416 -12.40 -9.64 11.48
C PHE A 416 -12.44 -10.60 10.29
N PHE A 417 -11.33 -11.29 10.05
CA PHE A 417 -11.14 -12.18 8.92
C PHE A 417 -10.41 -13.44 9.36
N ARG A 418 -10.79 -14.55 8.73
CA ARG A 418 -10.11 -15.84 8.90
C ARG A 418 -9.86 -16.52 7.55
N SER A 419 -9.01 -17.54 7.55
CA SER A 419 -8.81 -18.46 6.44
C SER A 419 -10.12 -19.15 6.06
N ASP A 420 -10.17 -19.76 4.87
CA ASP A 420 -11.40 -20.40 4.40
C ASP A 420 -11.83 -21.57 5.31
N ASN A 421 -10.88 -22.27 5.95
CA ASN A 421 -11.15 -23.29 6.97
C ASN A 421 -11.36 -22.72 8.39
N TRP A 422 -11.42 -21.39 8.55
CA TRP A 422 -11.66 -20.67 9.80
C TRP A 422 -10.60 -20.83 10.91
N THR A 423 -9.49 -21.50 10.63
CA THR A 423 -8.47 -21.79 11.65
C THR A 423 -7.47 -20.67 11.90
N VAL A 424 -7.17 -19.84 10.90
CA VAL A 424 -6.11 -18.83 11.00
C VAL A 424 -6.69 -17.44 10.79
N GLU A 425 -6.43 -16.53 11.73
CA GLU A 425 -6.79 -15.11 11.59
C GLU A 425 -6.02 -14.45 10.45
N ARG A 426 -6.67 -13.50 9.79
CA ARG A 426 -6.14 -12.85 8.59
C ARG A 426 -6.14 -11.33 8.73
N PRO A 427 -5.05 -10.64 8.37
CA PRO A 427 -4.99 -9.20 8.44
C PRO A 427 -5.82 -8.54 7.34
N LEU A 428 -6.19 -7.27 7.54
CA LEU A 428 -6.92 -6.48 6.53
C LEU A 428 -6.15 -6.39 5.20
N LEU A 429 -4.81 -6.35 5.24
CA LEU A 429 -3.97 -6.34 4.03
C LEU A 429 -4.29 -7.51 3.08
N ARG A 430 -4.56 -8.71 3.62
CA ARG A 430 -4.95 -9.87 2.82
C ARG A 430 -6.22 -9.62 2.02
N GLN A 431 -7.21 -9.02 2.67
CA GLN A 431 -8.51 -8.78 2.04
C GLN A 431 -8.47 -7.64 1.02
N ILE A 432 -7.64 -6.62 1.27
CA ILE A 432 -7.35 -5.58 0.28
C ILE A 432 -6.70 -6.22 -0.96
N ALA A 433 -5.63 -7.00 -0.77
CA ALA A 433 -4.96 -7.68 -1.87
C ALA A 433 -5.89 -8.62 -2.65
N ARG A 434 -6.70 -9.42 -1.94
CA ARG A 434 -7.72 -10.29 -2.56
C ARG A 434 -8.73 -9.49 -3.38
N SER A 435 -9.21 -8.39 -2.85
CA SER A 435 -10.17 -7.54 -3.54
C SER A 435 -9.55 -6.92 -4.80
N LEU A 436 -8.29 -6.46 -4.75
CA LEU A 436 -7.56 -5.97 -5.93
C LEU A 436 -7.38 -7.05 -6.99
N ASP A 437 -6.91 -8.24 -6.60
CA ASP A 437 -6.70 -9.33 -7.55
C ASP A 437 -8.02 -9.81 -8.20
N MET A 438 -9.11 -9.81 -7.43
CA MET A 438 -10.46 -10.08 -7.94
C MET A 438 -10.93 -9.02 -8.94
N MET A 439 -10.60 -7.75 -8.72
CA MET A 439 -10.97 -6.63 -9.61
C MET A 439 -10.22 -6.67 -10.94
N PHE A 440 -8.92 -6.98 -10.93
CA PHE A 440 -8.08 -6.86 -12.12
C PHE A 440 -7.78 -8.19 -12.84
N ASN A 441 -7.61 -9.29 -12.12
CA ASN A 441 -7.04 -10.51 -12.69
C ASN A 441 -8.04 -11.67 -12.76
N MET A 442 -8.78 -11.96 -11.67
CA MET A 442 -9.68 -13.13 -11.63
C MET A 442 -10.90 -13.01 -12.54
N LYS A 443 -11.39 -11.79 -12.78
CA LYS A 443 -12.55 -11.53 -13.66
C LYS A 443 -12.14 -11.20 -15.11
N SER A 444 -10.84 -11.17 -15.43
CA SER A 444 -10.27 -10.62 -16.69
C SER A 444 -10.37 -11.52 -17.94
N HIS A 445 -11.49 -12.23 -18.10
CA HIS A 445 -11.76 -12.90 -19.38
C HIS A 445 -12.28 -11.92 -20.44
N THR A 446 -12.71 -10.72 -20.05
CA THR A 446 -13.39 -9.74 -20.92
C THR A 446 -12.52 -8.55 -21.33
N THR A 447 -11.50 -8.21 -20.55
CA THR A 447 -10.58 -7.09 -20.82
C THR A 447 -9.16 -7.59 -21.07
N GLY A 448 -8.44 -6.97 -22.00
CA GLY A 448 -7.01 -7.21 -22.21
C GLY A 448 -6.11 -6.52 -21.19
N ILE A 449 -6.65 -5.91 -20.12
CA ILE A 449 -5.85 -5.38 -19.00
C ILE A 449 -5.57 -6.48 -17.97
N GLN A 450 -4.34 -6.49 -17.44
CA GLN A 450 -3.94 -7.25 -16.25
C GLN A 450 -3.24 -6.32 -15.26
N ALA A 451 -3.28 -6.63 -13.97
CA ALA A 451 -2.56 -5.86 -12.95
C ALA A 451 -1.33 -6.60 -12.41
N CYS A 452 -0.23 -5.85 -12.30
CA CYS A 452 0.97 -6.26 -11.57
C CYS A 452 1.03 -5.52 -10.22
N PHE A 453 0.71 -6.23 -9.14
CA PHE A 453 0.78 -5.67 -7.79
C PHE A 453 2.20 -5.56 -7.24
N ILE A 454 2.51 -4.41 -6.65
CA ILE A 454 3.75 -4.16 -5.91
C ILE A 454 3.38 -3.78 -4.48
N PHE A 455 3.74 -4.60 -3.51
CA PHE A 455 3.55 -4.30 -2.09
C PHE A 455 4.88 -3.88 -1.47
N THR A 456 4.87 -2.80 -0.71
CA THR A 456 6.06 -2.31 0.00
C THR A 456 5.67 -1.79 1.38
N GLY A 457 6.62 -1.82 2.31
CA GLY A 457 6.44 -1.25 3.63
C GLY A 457 7.76 -1.10 4.37
N THR A 458 7.81 -0.16 5.31
CA THR A 458 8.94 0.01 6.20
C THR A 458 8.80 -0.91 7.41
N GLY A 459 9.79 -1.78 7.63
CA GLY A 459 9.77 -2.68 8.80
C GLY A 459 8.66 -3.72 8.78
N LEU A 460 8.28 -4.11 7.56
CA LEU A 460 7.21 -5.07 7.34
C LEU A 460 7.80 -6.47 7.33
N SER A 461 7.33 -7.34 8.23
CA SER A 461 7.80 -8.72 8.29
C SER A 461 7.44 -9.47 7.03
N ARG A 462 8.45 -10.15 6.48
CA ARG A 462 8.29 -11.03 5.33
C ARG A 462 7.22 -12.07 5.62
N GLU A 463 7.30 -12.69 6.78
CA GLU A 463 6.35 -13.71 7.24
C GLU A 463 4.94 -13.15 7.27
N ILE A 464 4.74 -11.92 7.77
CA ILE A 464 3.41 -11.29 7.82
C ILE A 464 2.86 -11.03 6.41
N ILE A 465 3.67 -10.55 5.47
CA ILE A 465 3.22 -10.34 4.08
C ILE A 465 2.92 -11.68 3.42
N TYR A 466 3.82 -12.65 3.56
CA TYR A 466 3.66 -13.97 2.97
C TYR A 466 2.44 -14.68 3.54
N GLU A 467 2.22 -14.61 4.85
CA GLU A 467 1.01 -15.12 5.47
C GLU A 467 -0.24 -14.39 4.97
N ALA A 468 -0.18 -13.06 4.86
CA ALA A 468 -1.28 -12.25 4.36
C ALA A 468 -1.61 -12.58 2.90
N LEU A 469 -0.63 -12.87 2.05
CA LEU A 469 -0.83 -12.88 0.60
C LEU A 469 -0.63 -14.25 -0.07
N SER A 470 -0.07 -15.26 0.62
CA SER A 470 0.28 -16.61 0.11
C SER A 470 -0.85 -17.36 -0.57
N SER A 471 -2.10 -17.17 -0.13
CA SER A 471 -3.24 -17.87 -0.70
C SER A 471 -4.02 -17.05 -1.74
N VAL A 472 -3.55 -15.84 -2.07
CA VAL A 472 -4.25 -14.92 -2.96
C VAL A 472 -3.35 -14.60 -4.15
N ILE A 473 -2.28 -13.85 -3.89
CA ILE A 473 -1.41 -13.26 -4.91
C ILE A 473 -0.05 -13.99 -4.95
N LEU A 474 0.49 -14.42 -3.80
CA LEU A 474 1.83 -15.00 -3.70
C LEU A 474 1.84 -16.52 -3.86
N LYS A 475 1.13 -17.05 -4.87
CA LYS A 475 1.28 -18.47 -5.21
C LYS A 475 2.74 -18.74 -5.62
N PRO A 476 3.36 -19.86 -5.22
CA PRO A 476 4.74 -20.17 -5.57
C PRO A 476 4.99 -20.02 -7.08
N GLY A 477 6.01 -19.22 -7.44
CA GLY A 477 6.36 -18.91 -8.84
C GLY A 477 5.78 -17.61 -9.41
N PHE A 478 4.87 -16.93 -8.71
CA PHE A 478 4.21 -15.70 -9.19
C PHE A 478 4.67 -14.42 -8.48
N THR A 479 5.62 -14.51 -7.55
CA THR A 479 6.14 -13.34 -6.82
C THR A 479 7.64 -13.39 -6.64
N VAL A 480 8.27 -12.22 -6.77
CA VAL A 480 9.70 -11.99 -6.55
C VAL A 480 9.86 -11.05 -5.36
N ASP A 481 10.66 -11.48 -4.38
CA ASP A 481 11.13 -10.62 -3.30
C ASP A 481 12.22 -9.68 -3.81
N ILE A 482 12.10 -8.39 -3.51
CA ILE A 482 13.08 -7.38 -3.89
C ILE A 482 13.75 -6.84 -2.63
N ASN A 483 15.01 -7.22 -2.46
CA ASN A 483 15.85 -6.83 -1.34
C ASN A 483 16.99 -5.89 -1.78
N GLU A 484 17.34 -5.88 -3.07
CA GLU A 484 18.46 -5.10 -3.61
C GLU A 484 17.98 -3.75 -4.18
N THR A 485 17.76 -2.77 -3.29
CA THR A 485 17.36 -1.42 -3.72
C THR A 485 18.52 -0.46 -3.95
N GLY A 486 19.76 -0.95 -3.80
CA GLY A 486 20.99 -0.15 -3.84
C GLY A 486 21.42 0.39 -2.47
N ALA A 487 22.70 0.77 -2.37
CA ALA A 487 23.32 1.41 -1.21
C ALA A 487 24.59 2.17 -1.60
N PHE A 488 24.94 3.20 -0.83
CA PHE A 488 26.21 3.92 -0.88
C PHE A 488 27.30 3.15 -0.13
N ASN A 489 27.75 2.03 -0.71
CA ASN A 489 28.88 1.25 -0.18
C ASN A 489 30.24 1.76 -0.68
N ASP A 490 30.22 2.50 -1.78
CA ASP A 490 31.39 3.09 -2.41
C ASP A 490 31.36 4.62 -2.22
N ALA A 491 32.50 5.16 -1.79
CA ALA A 491 32.65 6.59 -1.53
C ALA A 491 32.56 7.40 -2.83
N THR A 492 32.97 6.82 -3.96
CA THR A 492 32.90 7.48 -5.27
C THR A 492 31.45 7.62 -5.70
N ALA A 493 30.66 6.56 -5.65
CA ALA A 493 29.23 6.59 -5.97
C ALA A 493 28.43 7.54 -5.06
N GLN A 494 28.75 7.60 -3.74
CA GLN A 494 28.11 8.56 -2.84
C GLN A 494 28.48 10.00 -3.20
N LEU A 495 29.73 10.25 -3.57
CA LEU A 495 30.21 11.55 -4.00
C LEU A 495 29.55 11.99 -5.31
N GLU A 496 29.47 11.12 -6.31
CA GLU A 496 28.81 11.41 -7.59
C GLU A 496 27.37 11.85 -7.37
N TYR A 497 26.64 11.13 -6.51
CA TYR A 497 25.30 11.54 -6.09
C TYR A 497 25.28 12.91 -5.40
N MET A 498 26.21 13.18 -4.50
CA MET A 498 26.27 14.46 -3.77
C MET A 498 26.67 15.64 -4.65
N GLN A 499 27.52 15.44 -5.67
CA GLN A 499 28.00 16.51 -6.56
C GLN A 499 26.87 17.21 -7.31
N GLU A 500 25.75 16.53 -7.54
CA GLU A 500 24.53 17.14 -8.09
C GLU A 500 23.97 18.25 -7.19
N PHE A 501 24.20 18.17 -5.88
CA PHE A 501 23.63 19.06 -4.87
C PHE A 501 24.64 20.03 -4.27
N PHE A 502 25.92 19.98 -4.65
CA PHE A 502 26.93 20.93 -4.18
C PHE A 502 27.47 21.75 -5.36
N PRO A 503 27.55 23.09 -5.24
CA PRO A 503 28.15 23.90 -6.28
C PRO A 503 29.67 23.64 -6.36
N PRO A 504 30.29 23.78 -7.56
CA PRO A 504 31.74 23.58 -7.75
C PRO A 504 32.63 24.28 -6.74
N LYS A 505 32.29 25.52 -6.37
CA LYS A 505 33.04 26.31 -5.39
C LYS A 505 33.10 25.67 -3.99
N ILE A 506 32.12 24.83 -3.63
CA ILE A 506 32.10 24.12 -2.35
C ILE A 506 32.84 22.80 -2.47
N TYR A 507 32.48 21.93 -3.42
CA TYR A 507 33.05 20.57 -3.41
C TYR A 507 34.51 20.50 -3.91
N GLN A 508 35.01 21.53 -4.60
CA GLN A 508 36.42 21.66 -4.97
C GLN A 508 37.29 22.21 -3.82
N ASN A 509 36.69 22.67 -2.72
CA ASN A 509 37.41 23.17 -1.56
C ASN A 509 38.06 22.02 -0.77
N LYS A 510 39.27 22.21 -0.26
CA LYS A 510 39.97 21.26 0.63
C LYS A 510 39.18 20.94 1.90
N GLU A 511 38.41 21.89 2.43
CA GLU A 511 37.55 21.63 3.61
C GLU A 511 36.45 20.61 3.28
N PHE A 512 35.96 20.61 2.05
CA PHE A 512 34.96 19.65 1.60
C PHE A 512 35.52 18.22 1.53
N GLU A 513 36.82 18.06 1.27
CA GLU A 513 37.47 16.75 1.28
C GLU A 513 37.37 16.08 2.66
N GLN A 514 37.60 16.85 3.73
CA GLN A 514 37.39 16.37 5.09
C GLN A 514 35.91 16.07 5.35
N LEU A 515 35.00 16.93 4.89
CA LEU A 515 33.56 16.71 5.05
C LEU A 515 33.10 15.44 4.32
N ARG A 516 33.60 15.20 3.11
CA ARG A 516 33.33 14.01 2.30
C ARG A 516 33.71 12.74 3.06
N GLY A 517 34.91 12.70 3.64
CA GLY A 517 35.35 11.58 4.47
C GLY A 517 34.40 11.33 5.65
N ARG A 518 33.93 12.41 6.30
CA ARG A 518 32.96 12.31 7.41
C ARG A 518 31.58 11.84 6.95
N ILE A 519 31.09 12.35 5.81
CA ILE A 519 29.80 11.94 5.24
C ILE A 519 29.83 10.48 4.86
N PHE A 520 30.89 10.01 4.19
CA PHE A 520 31.02 8.60 3.85
C PHE A 520 31.15 7.73 5.10
N TYR A 521 31.93 8.16 6.09
CA TYR A 521 31.99 7.45 7.36
C TYR A 521 30.58 7.34 7.95
N TRP A 522 29.93 8.44 8.31
CA TRP A 522 28.67 8.39 9.06
C TRP A 522 27.46 7.93 8.25
N LEU A 523 27.36 8.30 6.97
CA LEU A 523 26.12 8.21 6.17
C LEU A 523 26.19 7.17 5.05
N ARG A 524 27.23 6.34 4.96
CA ARG A 524 27.28 5.20 4.02
C ARG A 524 26.15 4.20 4.28
N GLY A 525 25.88 3.37 3.28
CA GLY A 525 24.80 2.39 3.31
C GLY A 525 23.54 2.95 2.66
N ARG A 526 22.41 2.94 3.36
CA ARG A 526 21.11 3.32 2.76
C ARG A 526 21.08 4.75 2.23
N HIS A 527 20.45 4.92 1.08
CA HIS A 527 20.35 6.22 0.39
C HIS A 527 19.69 7.32 1.23
N ARG A 528 18.73 6.99 2.09
CA ARG A 528 18.00 7.96 2.93
C ARG A 528 18.93 8.81 3.78
N PHE A 529 19.99 8.26 4.37
CA PHE A 529 20.84 9.05 5.28
C PHE A 529 21.55 10.20 4.55
N THR A 530 22.13 9.93 3.39
CA THR A 530 22.75 10.96 2.55
C THR A 530 21.68 11.96 2.07
N ALA A 531 20.54 11.49 1.57
CA ALA A 531 19.48 12.35 1.03
C ALA A 531 18.87 13.28 2.10
N GLU A 532 18.65 12.78 3.32
CA GLU A 532 18.15 13.58 4.44
C GLU A 532 19.18 14.61 4.91
N TYR A 533 20.46 14.23 4.97
CA TYR A 533 21.52 15.20 5.25
C TYR A 533 21.59 16.30 4.18
N LEU A 534 21.51 15.95 2.90
CA LEU A 534 21.47 16.93 1.79
C LEU A 534 20.26 17.86 1.90
N SER A 535 19.08 17.32 2.22
CA SER A 535 17.87 18.13 2.49
C SER A 535 18.13 19.18 3.58
N VAL A 536 18.82 18.81 4.65
CA VAL A 536 19.19 19.75 5.72
C VAL A 536 20.25 20.76 5.28
N VAL A 537 21.27 20.32 4.53
CA VAL A 537 22.31 21.21 3.97
C VAL A 537 21.69 22.29 3.09
N LEU A 538 20.75 21.90 2.23
CA LEU A 538 20.02 22.81 1.35
C LEU A 538 19.18 23.80 2.16
N GLN A 539 18.44 23.34 3.18
CA GLN A 539 17.68 24.21 4.08
C GLN A 539 18.57 25.24 4.81
N ASN A 540 19.84 24.90 5.07
CA ASN A 540 20.79 25.78 5.72
C ASN A 540 21.64 26.61 4.73
N GLY A 541 21.36 26.55 3.43
CA GLY A 541 22.08 27.30 2.40
C GLY A 541 23.60 27.04 2.40
N TYR A 542 24.01 25.80 2.66
CA TYR A 542 25.40 25.33 2.74
C TYR A 542 26.28 25.93 3.83
N GLN A 543 25.72 26.66 4.79
CA GLN A 543 26.50 27.20 5.91
C GLN A 543 26.88 26.06 6.88
N HIS A 544 28.05 26.13 7.50
CA HIS A 544 28.45 25.27 8.63
C HIS A 544 28.25 23.76 8.43
N LEU A 545 28.58 23.23 7.25
CA LEU A 545 28.30 21.85 6.81
C LEU A 545 28.70 20.78 7.85
N HIS A 546 29.89 20.90 8.44
CA HIS A 546 30.35 19.96 9.47
C HIS A 546 29.49 19.97 10.73
N LYS A 547 28.95 21.13 11.14
CA LYS A 547 28.06 21.27 12.30
C LYS A 547 26.66 20.78 12.01
N ILE A 548 26.19 20.96 10.78
CA ILE A 548 24.96 20.31 10.31
C ILE A 548 25.11 18.81 10.45
N LEU A 549 26.23 18.23 10.00
CA LEU A 549 26.47 16.80 10.09
C LEU A 549 26.49 16.33 11.56
N ASN A 550 27.17 17.06 12.45
CA ASN A 550 27.13 16.75 13.90
C ASN A 550 25.71 16.77 14.45
N SER A 551 24.92 17.79 14.08
CA SER A 551 23.56 17.97 14.55
C SER A 551 22.62 16.89 13.99
N TYR A 552 22.80 16.52 12.73
CA TYR A 552 22.08 15.41 12.10
C TYR A 552 22.36 14.10 12.83
N ILE A 553 23.64 13.76 13.06
CA ILE A 553 24.05 12.57 13.81
C ILE A 553 23.46 12.61 15.22
N LEU A 554 23.54 13.75 15.92
CA LEU A 554 22.97 13.93 17.27
C LEU A 554 21.45 13.72 17.29
N LYS A 555 20.72 14.21 16.29
CA LYS A 555 19.25 14.03 16.22
C LYS A 555 18.87 12.58 15.95
N MET A 556 19.60 11.93 15.05
CA MET A 556 19.35 10.54 14.64
C MET A 556 19.79 9.54 15.71
N THR A 557 20.94 9.77 16.35
CA THR A 557 21.59 8.81 17.26
C THR A 557 21.46 9.18 18.73
N GLY A 558 21.38 10.48 19.05
CA GLY A 558 21.58 11.00 20.42
C GLY A 558 23.04 11.27 20.77
N ILE A 559 24.01 10.90 19.92
CA ILE A 559 25.45 11.08 20.15
C ILE A 559 25.95 12.37 19.52
N ASN A 560 26.78 13.11 20.26
CA ASN A 560 27.56 14.21 19.69
C ASN A 560 28.90 13.68 19.15
N PRO A 561 29.14 13.70 17.84
CA PRO A 561 30.36 13.13 17.28
C PRO A 561 31.57 14.00 17.61
N ALA A 562 32.69 13.36 18.00
CA ALA A 562 33.90 14.03 18.47
C ALA A 562 34.91 14.36 17.35
N ASP A 563 34.66 13.86 16.14
CA ASP A 563 35.51 13.98 14.95
C ASP A 563 35.58 15.41 14.36
N TYR A 564 34.75 16.34 14.86
CA TYR A 564 34.80 17.76 14.52
C TYR A 564 34.37 18.67 15.68
N LYS A 565 35.23 19.62 16.05
CA LYS A 565 35.06 20.53 17.21
C LYS A 565 35.05 22.01 16.83
N GLY A 566 34.64 22.38 15.61
CA GLY A 566 34.51 23.80 15.22
C GLY A 566 33.63 24.60 16.18
N ASN A 567 33.69 25.93 16.15
CA ASN A 567 32.93 26.79 17.07
C ASN A 567 31.65 27.36 16.45
N GLU A 568 31.27 26.91 15.26
CA GLU A 568 30.11 27.45 14.54
C GLU A 568 28.79 26.95 15.12
N THR A 569 27.76 27.79 15.08
CA THR A 569 26.39 27.47 15.48
C THR A 569 25.52 27.28 14.24
N PRO A 570 24.87 26.12 14.05
CA PRO A 570 23.94 25.93 12.94
C PRO A 570 22.70 26.84 13.09
N PHE A 571 22.05 27.14 11.97
CA PHE A 571 20.87 28.00 11.92
C PHE A 571 19.69 27.37 12.68
N GLN A 572 18.85 28.20 13.30
CA GLN A 572 17.82 27.72 14.24
C GLN A 572 16.57 27.14 13.57
N ASN A 573 16.31 27.45 12.29
CA ASN A 573 15.07 27.08 11.59
C ASN A 573 15.25 25.91 10.61
N ILE A 574 15.88 24.83 11.06
CA ILE A 574 16.02 23.59 10.28
C ILE A 574 14.94 22.59 10.70
N ALA A 575 14.19 22.07 9.74
CA ALA A 575 13.33 20.91 9.98
C ALA A 575 14.18 19.63 9.93
N TRP A 576 14.26 18.95 11.07
CA TRP A 576 15.03 17.71 11.20
C TRP A 576 14.17 16.50 10.80
N PRO A 577 14.77 15.50 10.13
CA PRO A 577 14.08 14.24 9.84
C PRO A 577 13.75 13.48 11.12
N SER A 578 12.70 12.65 11.04
CA SER A 578 12.30 11.74 12.10
C SER A 578 13.28 10.58 12.23
N ARG A 579 13.44 10.06 13.46
CA ARG A 579 14.30 8.91 13.72
C ARG A 579 13.84 7.69 12.91
N ALA A 580 14.78 7.06 12.20
CA ALA A 580 14.50 5.95 11.31
C ALA A 580 14.51 4.55 11.99
N PHE A 581 14.85 4.49 13.28
CA PHE A 581 15.14 3.23 13.97
C PHE A 581 14.10 2.88 15.03
N ALA A 582 13.70 1.61 15.08
CA ALA A 582 12.67 1.10 16.00
C ALA A 582 13.27 0.27 17.16
N PHE A 583 14.30 0.79 17.83
CA PHE A 583 15.02 0.09 18.92
C PHE A 583 14.13 -0.39 20.06
N GLN A 584 13.02 0.31 20.32
CA GLN A 584 12.04 -0.10 21.33
C GLN A 584 11.44 -1.50 21.06
N ARG A 585 11.54 -2.00 19.83
CA ARG A 585 11.05 -3.33 19.42
C ARG A 585 12.06 -4.46 19.62
N LEU A 586 13.29 -4.16 20.06
CA LEU A 586 14.33 -5.17 20.26
C LEU A 586 14.07 -6.06 21.48
N GLU A 587 14.21 -7.37 21.27
CA GLU A 587 14.13 -8.41 22.29
C GLU A 587 15.51 -8.65 22.96
N GLY A 588 15.55 -9.40 24.08
CA GLY A 588 16.74 -9.56 24.91
C GLY A 588 17.96 -10.12 24.18
N GLU A 589 17.79 -11.20 23.41
CA GLU A 589 18.86 -11.81 22.62
C GLU A 589 19.36 -10.86 21.52
N MET A 590 18.45 -10.16 20.84
CA MET A 590 18.81 -9.18 19.82
C MET A 590 19.65 -8.04 20.39
N LYS A 591 19.29 -7.54 21.58
CA LYS A 591 20.06 -6.51 22.29
C LYS A 591 21.47 -6.99 22.66
N GLU A 592 21.60 -8.24 23.14
CA GLU A 592 22.92 -8.82 23.44
C GLU A 592 23.79 -8.95 22.19
N ARG A 593 23.18 -9.36 21.08
CA ARG A 593 23.89 -9.47 19.81
C ARG A 593 24.38 -8.11 19.30
N ILE A 594 23.54 -7.07 19.36
CA ILE A 594 23.98 -5.71 19.00
C ILE A 594 25.07 -5.24 19.95
N ARG A 595 24.95 -5.49 21.25
CA ARG A 595 25.98 -5.15 22.23
C ARG A 595 27.32 -5.80 21.87
N THR A 596 27.31 -7.07 21.50
CA THR A 596 28.51 -7.81 21.09
C THR A 596 29.14 -7.17 19.84
N ILE A 597 28.33 -6.83 18.83
CA ILE A 597 28.77 -6.15 17.61
C ILE A 597 29.33 -4.75 17.91
N CYS A 598 28.67 -3.98 18.78
CA CYS A 598 29.15 -2.68 19.23
C CYS A 598 30.51 -2.82 19.94
N HIS A 599 30.66 -3.79 20.84
CA HIS A 599 31.94 -4.04 21.51
C HIS A 599 33.04 -4.42 20.50
N GLU A 600 32.77 -5.36 19.60
CA GLU A 600 33.72 -5.75 18.57
C GLU A 600 34.11 -4.56 17.70
N TYR A 601 33.14 -3.73 17.30
CA TYR A 601 33.41 -2.52 16.55
C TYR A 601 34.31 -1.55 17.31
N LEU A 602 34.03 -1.31 18.59
CA LEU A 602 34.86 -0.43 19.44
C LEU A 602 36.31 -0.93 19.56
N PHE A 603 36.53 -2.25 19.63
CA PHE A 603 37.88 -2.81 19.77
C PHE A 603 38.63 -2.97 18.44
N THR A 604 37.91 -3.26 17.35
CA THR A 604 38.53 -3.59 16.06
C THR A 604 38.48 -2.45 15.05
N SER A 605 37.63 -1.46 15.28
CA SER A 605 37.24 -0.44 14.29
C SER A 605 36.71 -1.02 12.96
N ARG A 606 36.33 -2.31 12.93
CA ARG A 606 35.79 -2.98 11.75
C ARG A 606 34.28 -3.08 11.84
N LEU A 607 33.61 -2.42 10.89
CA LEU A 607 32.17 -2.32 10.84
C LEU A 607 31.61 -3.27 9.77
N SER A 608 31.55 -4.55 10.09
CA SER A 608 30.90 -5.56 9.25
C SER A 608 30.56 -6.77 10.11
N ALA A 609 29.35 -6.79 10.67
CA ALA A 609 28.80 -7.97 11.30
C ALA A 609 27.87 -8.69 10.31
N ASP A 610 28.26 -9.89 9.89
CA ASP A 610 27.40 -10.81 9.16
C ASP A 610 26.43 -11.46 10.16
N LEU A 611 25.14 -11.22 9.95
CA LEU A 611 24.08 -11.80 10.78
C LEU A 611 23.55 -13.13 10.23
N GLY A 612 23.91 -13.51 9.00
CA GLY A 612 23.36 -14.63 8.26
C GLY A 612 22.05 -14.28 7.54
N LYS A 613 21.30 -15.30 7.12
CA LYS A 613 20.06 -15.14 6.32
C LYS A 613 18.77 -15.10 7.15
N ASN A 614 18.83 -15.46 8.43
CA ASN A 614 17.64 -15.68 9.28
C ASN A 614 17.30 -14.50 10.19
N GLU A 615 18.07 -13.41 10.13
CA GLU A 615 18.00 -12.29 11.07
C GLU A 615 17.15 -11.11 10.57
N ILE A 616 16.04 -11.43 9.89
CA ILE A 616 15.22 -10.44 9.17
C ILE A 616 14.60 -9.37 10.06
N LYS A 617 14.34 -9.70 11.34
CA LYS A 617 13.87 -8.74 12.35
C LYS A 617 14.81 -7.53 12.49
N PHE A 618 16.13 -7.72 12.34
CA PHE A 618 17.07 -6.59 12.38
C PHE A 618 16.91 -5.65 11.19
N VAL A 619 16.61 -6.19 10.00
CA VAL A 619 16.29 -5.42 8.81
C VAL A 619 15.00 -4.63 9.03
N GLU A 620 13.97 -5.31 9.56
CA GLU A 620 12.67 -4.71 9.82
C GLU A 620 12.73 -3.55 10.82
N TYR A 621 13.54 -3.67 11.87
CA TYR A 621 13.67 -2.62 12.89
C TYR A 621 14.58 -1.47 12.47
N GLY A 622 15.11 -1.50 11.24
CA GLY A 622 15.94 -0.44 10.72
C GLY A 622 17.43 -0.58 11.01
N LEU A 623 17.88 -1.69 11.61
CA LEU A 623 19.23 -1.82 12.17
C LEU A 623 20.23 -2.50 11.25
N ALA A 624 19.74 -3.43 10.44
CA ALA A 624 20.51 -4.15 9.45
C ALA A 624 19.92 -3.92 8.06
N ARG A 625 20.65 -4.36 7.04
CA ARG A 625 20.21 -4.34 5.65
C ARG A 625 20.69 -5.60 4.94
N PHE A 626 20.11 -5.89 3.78
CA PHE A 626 20.64 -6.93 2.90
C PHE A 626 21.94 -6.45 2.25
N ASN A 627 22.92 -7.35 2.19
CA ASN A 627 24.19 -7.09 1.55
C ASN A 627 23.98 -6.92 0.05
N SER A 628 24.42 -5.79 -0.50
CA SER A 628 24.29 -5.47 -1.93
C SER A 628 25.44 -6.06 -2.75
N SER A 629 25.94 -7.24 -2.36
CA SER A 629 27.06 -7.88 -3.03
C SER A 629 26.64 -8.34 -4.44
N PRO A 630 27.49 -8.17 -5.47
CA PRO A 630 27.22 -8.73 -6.79
C PRO A 630 27.30 -10.27 -6.81
N ASP A 631 27.83 -10.90 -5.76
CA ASP A 631 27.81 -12.36 -5.59
C ASP A 631 26.40 -12.83 -5.17
N PRO A 632 25.69 -13.60 -6.03
CA PRO A 632 24.33 -14.08 -5.74
C PRO A 632 24.24 -14.91 -4.47
N LEU A 633 25.33 -15.56 -4.03
CA LEU A 633 25.34 -16.35 -2.79
C LEU A 633 25.25 -15.47 -1.54
N GLN A 634 25.67 -14.19 -1.67
CA GLN A 634 25.73 -13.22 -0.57
C GLN A 634 24.59 -12.20 -0.56
N GLN A 635 23.75 -12.14 -1.61
CA GLN A 635 22.68 -11.13 -1.73
C GLN A 635 21.61 -11.20 -0.64
N ASP A 636 21.37 -12.40 -0.08
CA ASP A 636 20.41 -12.60 1.02
C ASP A 636 21.05 -12.46 2.41
N VAL A 637 22.34 -12.15 2.48
CA VAL A 637 23.05 -12.03 3.76
C VAL A 637 22.68 -10.71 4.40
N ILE A 638 22.26 -10.77 5.66
CA ILE A 638 21.91 -9.60 6.45
C ILE A 638 23.17 -9.09 7.15
N VAL A 639 23.45 -7.80 7.01
CA VAL A 639 24.64 -7.17 7.58
C VAL A 639 24.29 -5.95 8.41
N ILE A 640 25.08 -5.72 9.46
CA ILE A 640 25.16 -4.43 10.14
C ILE A 640 26.52 -3.82 9.83
N ASP A 641 26.53 -2.87 8.90
CA ASP A 641 27.74 -2.20 8.42
C ASP A 641 27.59 -0.66 8.32
N GLU A 642 26.49 -0.12 8.85
CA GLU A 642 26.16 1.30 8.86
C GLU A 642 26.47 1.91 10.25
N PRO A 643 27.23 3.01 10.37
CA PRO A 643 27.57 3.54 11.69
C PRO A 643 26.40 4.13 12.46
N LEU A 644 25.43 4.76 11.78
CA LEU A 644 24.30 5.41 12.45
C LEU A 644 23.45 4.44 13.29
N PRO A 645 23.02 3.27 12.77
CA PRO A 645 22.36 2.26 13.60
C PRO A 645 23.17 1.86 14.84
N LEU A 646 24.48 1.64 14.71
CA LEU A 646 25.31 1.17 15.83
C LEU A 646 25.62 2.26 16.85
N ALA A 647 25.79 3.50 16.39
CA ALA A 647 26.00 4.65 17.25
C ALA A 647 24.80 4.86 18.19
N PHE A 648 23.57 4.75 17.70
CA PHE A 648 22.39 4.94 18.54
C PHE A 648 22.36 3.96 19.74
N GLU A 649 22.69 2.69 19.54
CA GLU A 649 22.58 1.70 20.62
C GLU A 649 23.60 1.90 21.75
N THR A 650 24.74 2.53 21.45
CA THR A 650 25.75 2.79 22.48
C THR A 650 25.24 3.73 23.59
N ILE A 651 24.14 4.48 23.35
CA ILE A 651 23.47 5.28 24.39
C ILE A 651 22.54 4.44 25.26
N ILE A 652 21.79 3.49 24.68
CA ILE A 652 20.83 2.65 25.41
C ILE A 652 21.55 1.69 26.36
N LEU A 653 22.77 1.30 26.01
CA LEU A 653 23.59 0.39 26.81
C LEU A 653 24.34 1.05 27.98
N LEU A 654 24.31 2.38 28.12
CA LEU A 654 24.88 3.03 29.29
C LEU A 654 23.99 2.71 30.52
N PRO A 655 24.55 2.21 31.64
CA PRO A 655 23.80 1.94 32.85
C PRO A 655 23.00 3.18 33.26
N ALA A 656 21.74 2.99 33.66
CA ALA A 656 20.90 4.06 34.19
C ALA A 656 21.60 4.73 35.38
N GLY A 657 22.13 5.94 35.17
CA GLY A 657 22.92 6.68 36.15
C GLY A 657 24.28 7.18 35.65
N MET A 658 24.77 6.69 34.50
CA MET A 658 25.91 7.31 33.81
C MET A 658 25.44 8.46 32.92
N ASP A 659 25.95 9.68 33.19
CA ASP A 659 25.65 10.85 32.37
C ASP A 659 26.14 10.59 30.94
N SER A 660 25.22 10.59 29.98
CA SER A 660 25.49 10.19 28.58
C SER A 660 26.49 11.11 27.89
N LYS A 661 26.67 12.34 28.42
CA LYS A 661 27.58 13.36 27.90
C LYS A 661 29.05 13.11 28.23
N SER A 662 29.39 12.56 29.40
CA SER A 662 30.80 12.39 29.82
C SER A 662 31.39 11.05 29.36
N SER A 663 30.54 10.02 29.24
CA SER A 663 30.96 8.63 29.06
C SER A 663 31.46 8.35 27.63
N PHE A 664 30.72 8.79 26.61
CA PHE A 664 31.09 8.57 25.22
C PHE A 664 32.21 9.50 24.76
N ALA A 665 32.29 10.74 25.23
CA ALA A 665 33.43 11.63 24.92
C ALA A 665 34.74 11.08 25.49
N SER A 666 34.70 10.46 26.69
CA SER A 666 35.85 9.81 27.30
C SER A 666 36.26 8.54 26.56
N ILE A 667 35.30 7.67 26.21
CA ILE A 667 35.56 6.45 25.41
C ILE A 667 36.03 6.82 23.99
N SER A 668 35.40 7.81 23.37
CA SER A 668 35.77 8.28 22.03
C SER A 668 37.18 8.88 22.02
N SER A 669 37.55 9.67 23.04
CA SER A 669 38.90 10.22 23.16
C SER A 669 39.97 9.19 23.54
N MET A 670 39.60 8.08 24.18
CA MET A 670 40.52 6.99 24.54
C MET A 670 40.82 6.07 23.36
N TYR A 671 39.85 5.85 22.46
CA TYR A 671 39.97 4.85 21.39
C TYR A 671 40.12 5.45 19.98
N PHE A 672 39.60 6.64 19.72
CA PHE A 672 39.71 7.32 18.43
C PHE A 672 40.67 8.50 18.57
N GLY A 673 41.98 8.19 18.52
CA GLY A 673 43.03 9.19 18.46
C GLY A 673 42.81 10.17 17.30
N SER A 674 43.32 11.39 17.45
CA SER A 674 43.32 12.42 16.39
C SER A 674 43.72 11.81 15.04
N PRO A 675 43.06 12.17 13.91
CA PRO A 675 43.46 11.68 12.60
C PRO A 675 44.85 12.21 12.28
N GLY A 676 45.82 11.30 12.33
CA GLY A 676 47.23 11.55 12.18
C GLY A 676 47.98 10.25 11.90
N ASN A 677 47.56 9.54 10.85
CA ASN A 677 48.36 8.77 9.88
C ASN A 677 47.44 8.01 8.93
#